data_AF-A0A068TZ50-F1
#
_entry.id   AF-A0A068TZ50-F1
#
_cell.length_a   1.000
_cell.length_b   1.000
_cell.length_c   1.000
_cell.angle_alpha   90.00
_cell.angle_beta   90.00
_cell.angle_gamma   90.00
#
_symmetry.space_group_name_H-M   'P 1'
#
loop_
_entity.id
_entity.type
_entity.pdbx_description
1 polymer ?
#
loop_
_entity_poly.entity_id
_entity_poly.type
_entity_poly.pdbx_seq_one_letter_code
_entity_poly.pdbx_strand_id
1 'polypeptide(L)'
;MADNRKLHVAVFPWLAFGHLIPFFEVAKFIAQKGHKISFLSTPRNMNRLPTLPPGLVPCFDFVNLTLPRIENLPENAEATMDVPPEDIHFLKKAFDGLEDELTQFLESSTPDWIIYDFAPYWLPPIAARLRISRAHFFVINAWFLDFFGPTSWKRTLETSNKPGGSVTDAYRLGSAISGCDMIIIRHCFEFEPLWLNLLEELHHKPVIPLGLMPPALGSEVGLSQDELTELALGLELSGLSFFWALRRSDSLELPNGFLERVKDRGIVWETWAPQSKILSHDSVGSFLTHCGWSSIIEGLEFGRALIMLPIAVDQGLNARILVDSKVGVEIPRDENDGSFTRNSVAESVKKVTVCEDGQIFRDKAKELSYVFGDKDMHSRYMNSFIEYLENHRPLEIGLILQCSRSQHLLNPKYWAMANEPKLHVVMFPWSAFGHIIPFLELAKFKAQRGHGITFISPPRIIDRLPEIPPIFASSITFVKIPLPRVGLPENAEATMDIRNEDIPHLKKAYDGLEPELTRFLESSLPDWIIFDFAPYWLPTIAAKRGISKAFFSFINSWFLAFLGPSDVMINDADPRSTVEDFIVPPKWVPFETKVAYEPYEINWILGAGQENLTGVSDSSRSGMLMKGSDVIALRQSYDQHPLSAFPSKHSLTIVMLGKETNSLCNMISSCENSCFIQHILKTQKWQTIIVFGLLIYKDIMQYSAMANEPKLHVVMFPWSAFGHIIPFLELAKFIAQRGHEITFISTPRNIDRLPEIPPIFASSITFVKIPLPRVGLPENAEATMDIRNEDIPHLKKAYDGLEPELTRFLESSLPDWIIFDFAPYWLPIAAKLGISKAFFSIINSWFLAFLGPSDVMINDADPRSTNLTGVSDSSRSGMLMKGSDVIALRQSYEFEGQWLKLLEELHQRKVIPLGLMPPQVEKISAEARPGPGHVAAQTWPSWASASGPGQLSWAVSSLGLQKGQGTIPQRSEEIPFGAG
;
A
#
# COMPACT_ATOMS: atom_id res chain seq x y z
N MET A 1 -3.07 -37.16 14.72
CA MET A 1 -1.59 -37.19 14.76
C MET A 1 -1.14 -36.84 13.36
N ALA A 2 -0.65 -35.61 13.14
CA ALA A 2 -0.09 -35.24 11.84
C ALA A 2 1.28 -35.92 11.73
N ASP A 3 1.52 -36.60 10.60
CA ASP A 3 2.77 -37.26 10.30
C ASP A 3 3.84 -36.18 10.09
N ASN A 4 4.72 -35.99 11.09
CA ASN A 4 5.75 -34.95 11.13
C ASN A 4 6.88 -35.30 10.15
N ARG A 5 6.66 -35.06 8.87
CA ARG A 5 7.56 -35.48 7.79
C ARG A 5 8.74 -34.53 7.71
N LYS A 6 9.90 -35.00 8.17
CA LYS A 6 11.16 -34.24 8.16
C LYS A 6 11.57 -33.89 6.72
N LEU A 7 11.68 -32.60 6.42
CA LEU A 7 12.25 -32.08 5.17
C LEU A 7 13.74 -32.37 5.05
N HIS A 8 14.22 -32.50 3.82
CA HIS A 8 15.62 -32.37 3.45
C HIS A 8 15.83 -31.05 2.70
N VAL A 9 16.60 -30.13 3.27
CA VAL A 9 16.86 -28.79 2.71
C VAL A 9 18.34 -28.62 2.38
N ALA A 10 18.63 -28.36 1.11
CA ALA A 10 19.96 -27.97 0.64
C ALA A 10 20.14 -26.45 0.78
N VAL A 11 21.32 -26.01 1.20
CA VAL A 11 21.64 -24.60 1.45
C VAL A 11 22.94 -24.24 0.76
N PHE A 12 22.90 -23.34 -0.23
CA PHE A 12 24.03 -23.00 -1.12
C PHE A 12 24.28 -21.48 -1.21
N PRO A 13 25.06 -20.92 -0.27
CA PRO A 13 25.41 -19.49 -0.22
C PRO A 13 26.53 -19.07 -1.19
N TRP A 14 26.64 -17.77 -1.47
CA TRP A 14 27.83 -17.18 -2.08
C TRP A 14 29.04 -17.23 -1.13
N LEU A 15 30.26 -17.32 -1.69
CA LEU A 15 31.52 -17.51 -0.95
C LEU A 15 32.05 -16.22 -0.29
N ALA A 16 31.21 -15.58 0.52
CA ALA A 16 31.57 -14.43 1.34
C ALA A 16 30.98 -14.62 2.75
N PHE A 17 31.70 -14.24 3.81
CA PHE A 17 31.21 -14.47 5.18
C PHE A 17 29.96 -13.66 5.54
N GLY A 18 29.75 -12.51 4.88
CA GLY A 18 28.49 -11.78 4.93
C GLY A 18 27.29 -12.55 4.38
N HIS A 19 27.51 -13.62 3.61
CA HIS A 19 26.49 -14.51 3.05
C HIS A 19 26.49 -15.88 3.74
N LEU A 20 27.67 -16.49 3.95
CA LEU A 20 27.82 -17.79 4.61
C LEU A 20 27.21 -17.81 6.02
N ILE A 21 27.45 -16.78 6.83
CA ILE A 21 26.96 -16.74 8.22
C ILE A 21 25.43 -16.64 8.28
N PRO A 22 24.75 -15.70 7.59
CA PRO A 22 23.28 -15.67 7.58
C PRO A 22 22.65 -16.97 7.08
N PHE A 23 23.17 -17.57 6.01
CA PHE A 23 22.68 -18.86 5.53
C PHE A 23 22.89 -19.97 6.58
N PHE A 24 24.02 -19.95 7.28
CA PHE A 24 24.31 -20.92 8.35
C PHE A 24 23.36 -20.76 9.54
N GLU A 25 22.99 -19.53 9.91
CA GLU A 25 21.96 -19.28 10.93
C GLU A 25 20.59 -19.84 10.52
N VAL A 26 20.14 -19.53 9.30
CA VAL A 26 18.87 -20.07 8.75
C VAL A 26 18.89 -21.60 8.77
N ALA A 27 19.98 -22.21 8.32
CA ALA A 27 20.16 -23.66 8.30
C ALA A 27 20.08 -24.26 9.71
N LYS A 28 20.70 -23.64 10.72
CA LYS A 28 20.61 -24.08 12.11
C LYS A 28 19.18 -24.02 12.64
N PHE A 29 18.42 -22.97 12.34
CA PHE A 29 17.02 -22.85 12.75
C PHE A 29 16.15 -23.95 12.15
N ILE A 30 16.34 -24.27 10.87
CA ILE A 30 15.65 -25.40 10.20
C ILE A 30 16.05 -26.73 10.86
N ALA A 31 17.34 -26.94 11.11
CA ALA A 31 17.85 -28.16 11.77
C ALA A 31 17.32 -28.32 13.21
N GLN A 32 17.14 -27.22 13.96
CA GLN A 32 16.57 -27.23 15.32
C GLN A 32 15.13 -27.78 15.36
N LYS A 33 14.38 -27.69 14.25
CA LYS A 33 13.05 -28.31 14.10
C LYS A 33 13.10 -29.78 13.73
N GLY A 34 14.30 -30.34 13.57
CA GLY A 34 14.52 -31.76 13.28
C GLY A 34 14.53 -32.11 11.79
N HIS A 35 14.51 -31.11 10.90
CA HIS A 35 14.71 -31.29 9.46
C HIS A 35 16.18 -31.54 9.13
N LYS A 36 16.42 -32.28 8.04
CA LYS A 36 17.77 -32.55 7.54
C LYS A 36 18.27 -31.37 6.72
N ILE A 37 19.50 -30.93 6.99
CA ILE A 37 20.22 -29.90 6.25
C ILE A 37 21.39 -30.53 5.51
N SER A 38 21.59 -30.12 4.26
CA SER A 38 22.87 -30.23 3.56
C SER A 38 23.37 -28.83 3.25
N PHE A 39 24.41 -28.40 3.97
CA PHE A 39 25.01 -27.09 3.82
C PHE A 39 26.22 -27.19 2.90
N LEU A 40 26.13 -26.58 1.72
CA LEU A 40 27.07 -26.77 0.62
C LEU A 40 28.04 -25.59 0.52
N SER A 41 29.34 -25.85 0.64
CA SER A 41 30.39 -24.87 0.36
C SER A 41 31.75 -25.57 0.22
N THR A 42 32.81 -24.78 0.13
CA THR A 42 34.17 -25.29 -0.01
C THR A 42 34.79 -25.67 1.34
N PRO A 43 35.73 -26.63 1.39
CA PRO A 43 36.27 -27.17 2.65
C PRO A 43 36.88 -26.13 3.60
N ARG A 44 37.59 -25.12 3.07
CA ARG A 44 38.24 -24.10 3.90
C ARG A 44 37.21 -23.17 4.53
N ASN A 45 36.13 -22.85 3.80
CA ASN A 45 35.03 -22.06 4.33
C ASN A 45 34.23 -22.83 5.38
N MET A 46 34.00 -24.13 5.18
CA MET A 46 33.40 -25.01 6.19
C MET A 46 34.18 -24.98 7.51
N ASN A 47 35.51 -25.07 7.45
CA ASN A 47 36.38 -25.03 8.64
C ASN A 47 36.42 -23.67 9.34
N ARG A 48 36.01 -22.60 8.65
CA ARG A 48 35.95 -21.22 9.19
C ARG A 48 34.59 -20.90 9.81
N LEU A 49 33.56 -21.71 9.59
CA LEU A 49 32.24 -21.51 10.19
C LEU A 49 32.25 -21.84 11.70
N PRO A 50 31.34 -21.24 12.49
CA PRO A 50 31.19 -21.59 13.90
C PRO A 50 30.86 -23.07 14.09
N THR A 51 31.38 -23.67 15.16
CA THR A 51 31.12 -25.08 15.48
C THR A 51 29.63 -25.32 15.70
N LEU A 52 29.10 -26.40 15.11
CA LEU A 52 27.71 -26.80 15.30
C LEU A 52 27.44 -27.25 16.75
N PRO A 53 26.31 -26.83 17.35
CA PRO A 53 25.87 -27.39 18.62
C PRO A 53 25.69 -28.92 18.51
N PRO A 54 26.10 -29.72 19.52
CA PRO A 54 26.05 -31.19 19.45
C PRO A 54 24.67 -31.77 19.10
N GLY A 55 23.59 -31.09 19.51
CA GLY A 55 22.22 -31.50 19.21
C GLY A 55 21.81 -31.38 17.75
N LEU A 56 22.53 -30.59 16.93
CA LEU A 56 22.22 -30.39 15.51
C LEU A 56 23.01 -31.30 14.58
N VAL A 57 24.12 -31.88 15.06
CA VAL A 57 24.99 -32.78 14.28
C VAL A 57 24.21 -33.92 13.58
N PRO A 58 23.20 -34.58 14.20
CA PRO A 58 22.50 -35.68 13.54
C PRO A 58 21.62 -35.28 12.34
N CYS A 59 21.31 -33.99 12.19
CA CYS A 59 20.43 -33.49 11.14
C CYS A 59 21.10 -32.43 10.25
N PHE A 60 22.42 -32.23 10.37
CA PHE A 60 23.16 -31.20 9.66
C PHE A 60 24.42 -31.78 9.03
N ASP A 61 24.40 -31.92 7.71
CA ASP A 61 25.52 -32.40 6.91
C ASP A 61 26.23 -31.23 6.23
N PHE A 62 27.56 -31.15 6.39
CA PHE A 62 28.39 -30.28 5.59
C PHE A 62 28.81 -31.01 4.30
N VAL A 63 28.48 -30.44 3.15
CA VAL A 63 28.80 -30.99 1.84
C VAL A 63 29.91 -30.16 1.22
N ASN A 64 31.08 -30.77 1.08
CA ASN A 64 32.25 -30.14 0.49
C ASN A 64 32.13 -30.12 -1.03
N LEU A 65 32.30 -28.93 -1.61
CA LEU A 65 32.40 -28.70 -3.05
C LEU A 65 33.82 -28.28 -3.41
N THR A 66 34.35 -28.83 -4.50
CA THR A 66 35.72 -28.60 -4.95
C THR A 66 35.75 -27.40 -5.90
N LEU A 67 36.27 -26.27 -5.43
CA LEU A 67 36.40 -25.09 -6.26
C LEU A 67 37.41 -25.35 -7.41
N PRO A 68 37.01 -25.20 -8.69
CA PRO A 68 37.89 -25.48 -9.82
C PRO A 68 39.02 -24.45 -9.90
N ARG A 69 40.18 -24.91 -10.39
CA ARG A 69 41.34 -24.03 -10.58
C ARG A 69 41.07 -23.06 -11.73
N ILE A 70 41.19 -21.76 -11.44
CA ILE A 70 41.08 -20.68 -12.43
C ILE A 70 42.42 -19.94 -12.48
N GLU A 71 42.88 -19.63 -13.68
CA GLU A 71 44.06 -18.79 -13.91
C GLU A 71 43.87 -17.41 -13.25
N ASN A 72 44.88 -16.93 -12.51
CA ASN A 72 44.88 -15.69 -11.72
C ASN A 72 44.06 -15.70 -10.42
N LEU A 73 43.41 -16.80 -10.04
CA LEU A 73 42.88 -16.96 -8.69
C LEU A 73 43.99 -17.53 -7.77
N PRO A 74 44.31 -16.90 -6.61
CA PRO A 74 45.36 -17.40 -5.73
C PRO A 74 45.16 -18.85 -5.29
N GLU A 75 46.25 -19.60 -5.16
CA GLU A 75 46.21 -21.00 -4.70
C GLU A 75 45.63 -21.04 -3.28
N ASN A 76 44.49 -21.74 -3.10
CA ASN A 76 43.68 -21.84 -1.88
C ASN A 76 42.72 -20.67 -1.59
N ALA A 77 42.50 -19.74 -2.52
CA ALA A 77 41.46 -18.74 -2.36
C ALA A 77 40.07 -19.37 -2.52
N GLU A 78 39.28 -19.37 -1.44
CA GLU A 78 37.95 -19.97 -1.41
C GLU A 78 36.86 -18.99 -0.97
N ALA A 79 37.21 -17.77 -0.53
CA ALA A 79 36.25 -16.73 -0.19
C ALA A 79 36.73 -15.35 -0.66
N THR A 80 35.83 -14.36 -0.69
CA THR A 80 36.18 -12.97 -1.05
C THR A 80 37.33 -12.43 -0.22
N MET A 81 37.42 -12.80 1.06
CA MET A 81 38.49 -12.39 1.97
C MET A 81 39.90 -12.89 1.58
N ASP A 82 39.97 -13.94 0.74
CA ASP A 82 41.22 -14.52 0.27
C ASP A 82 41.72 -13.85 -1.02
N VAL A 83 40.96 -12.90 -1.58
CA VAL A 83 41.14 -12.36 -2.93
C VAL A 83 41.07 -10.82 -2.88
N PRO A 84 41.98 -10.09 -3.56
CA PRO A 84 41.84 -8.64 -3.73
C PRO A 84 40.50 -8.27 -4.42
N PRO A 85 39.88 -7.10 -4.10
CA PRO A 85 38.59 -6.71 -4.66
C PRO A 85 38.52 -6.77 -6.21
N GLU A 86 39.59 -6.36 -6.88
CA GLU A 86 39.74 -6.39 -8.33
C GLU A 86 39.70 -7.81 -8.93
N ASP A 87 40.08 -8.82 -8.14
CA ASP A 87 40.22 -10.21 -8.56
C ASP A 87 39.00 -11.08 -8.19
N ILE A 88 37.99 -10.53 -7.50
CA ILE A 88 36.75 -11.23 -7.10
C ILE A 88 36.04 -11.87 -8.30
N HIS A 89 36.19 -11.31 -9.51
CA HIS A 89 35.62 -11.86 -10.73
C HIS A 89 36.19 -13.26 -11.08
N PHE A 90 37.45 -13.56 -10.74
CA PHE A 90 38.01 -14.91 -10.89
C PHE A 90 37.38 -15.90 -9.91
N LEU A 91 37.08 -15.46 -8.67
CA LEU A 91 36.38 -16.29 -7.69
C LEU A 91 34.95 -16.61 -8.16
N LYS A 92 34.24 -15.65 -8.77
CA LYS A 92 32.91 -15.88 -9.38
C LYS A 92 32.98 -16.88 -10.53
N LYS A 93 34.01 -16.80 -11.38
CA LYS A 93 34.25 -17.77 -12.45
C LYS A 93 34.51 -19.17 -11.91
N ALA A 94 35.26 -19.28 -10.81
CA ALA A 94 35.49 -20.56 -10.14
C ALA A 94 34.19 -21.12 -9.53
N PHE A 95 33.39 -20.26 -8.89
CA PHE A 95 32.08 -20.62 -8.35
C PHE A 95 31.10 -21.12 -9.42
N ASP A 96 31.12 -20.55 -10.63
CA ASP A 96 30.31 -21.05 -11.74
C ASP A 96 30.67 -22.47 -12.16
N GLY A 97 31.94 -22.86 -12.04
CA GLY A 97 32.37 -24.22 -12.33
C GLY A 97 31.97 -25.24 -11.27
N LEU A 98 31.23 -24.85 -10.21
CA LEU A 98 30.59 -25.77 -9.27
C LEU A 98 29.28 -26.38 -9.82
N GLU A 99 28.83 -25.96 -11.01
CA GLU A 99 27.57 -26.40 -11.63
C GLU A 99 27.44 -27.93 -11.71
N ASP A 100 28.47 -28.62 -12.20
CA ASP A 100 28.44 -30.07 -12.40
C ASP A 100 28.38 -30.83 -11.06
N GLU A 101 29.24 -30.46 -10.11
CA GLU A 101 29.32 -31.11 -8.79
C GLU A 101 28.04 -30.88 -7.98
N LEU A 102 27.49 -29.65 -8.02
CA LEU A 102 26.21 -29.36 -7.38
C LEU A 102 25.06 -30.11 -8.05
N THR A 103 25.05 -30.22 -9.38
CA THR A 103 24.04 -31.00 -10.11
C THR A 103 24.06 -32.46 -9.70
N GLN A 104 25.24 -33.07 -9.63
CA GLN A 104 25.40 -34.46 -9.19
C GLN A 104 24.93 -34.66 -7.74
N PHE A 105 25.21 -33.71 -6.86
CA PHE A 105 24.70 -33.72 -5.49
C PHE A 105 23.15 -33.67 -5.46
N LEU A 106 22.54 -32.75 -6.20
CA LEU A 106 21.08 -32.61 -6.22
C LEU A 106 20.37 -33.82 -6.84
N GLU A 107 20.97 -34.44 -7.85
CA GLU A 107 20.48 -35.68 -8.47
C GLU A 107 20.54 -36.88 -7.52
N SER A 108 21.57 -36.96 -6.68
CA SER A 108 21.77 -38.09 -5.76
C SER A 108 21.05 -37.93 -4.42
N SER A 109 20.93 -36.71 -3.91
CA SER A 109 20.41 -36.43 -2.58
C SER A 109 18.94 -35.99 -2.54
N THR A 110 18.39 -35.58 -3.70
CA THR A 110 16.98 -35.20 -3.93
C THR A 110 16.38 -34.40 -2.77
N PRO A 111 16.93 -33.21 -2.44
CA PRO A 111 16.36 -32.38 -1.38
C PRO A 111 14.97 -31.88 -1.78
N ASP A 112 14.12 -31.62 -0.79
CA ASP A 112 12.79 -31.05 -1.00
C ASP A 112 12.87 -29.59 -1.41
N TRP A 113 13.83 -28.87 -0.81
CA TRP A 113 14.10 -27.45 -1.04
C TRP A 113 15.58 -27.21 -1.26
N ILE A 114 15.90 -26.23 -2.11
CA ILE A 114 17.21 -25.58 -2.15
C ILE A 114 17.07 -24.09 -1.86
N ILE A 115 17.81 -23.63 -0.84
CA ILE A 115 17.96 -22.22 -0.48
C ILE A 115 19.29 -21.74 -1.07
N TYR A 116 19.25 -20.72 -1.94
CA TYR A 116 20.45 -20.26 -2.64
C TYR A 116 20.51 -18.74 -2.81
N ASP A 117 21.73 -18.25 -3.06
CA ASP A 117 22.08 -16.83 -3.12
C ASP A 117 21.91 -16.22 -4.53
N PHE A 118 22.41 -15.00 -4.75
CA PHE A 118 22.35 -14.30 -6.05
C PHE A 118 23.30 -14.89 -7.09
N ALA A 119 24.45 -15.45 -6.67
CA ALA A 119 25.54 -15.83 -7.56
C ALA A 119 25.23 -17.00 -8.54
N PRO A 120 24.56 -18.10 -8.14
CA PRO A 120 24.39 -19.29 -8.98
C PRO A 120 23.21 -19.14 -9.96
N TYR A 121 23.39 -18.33 -11.00
CA TYR A 121 22.37 -18.05 -12.02
C TYR A 121 21.92 -19.30 -12.81
N TRP A 122 22.77 -20.31 -12.90
CA TRP A 122 22.57 -21.59 -13.58
C TRP A 122 21.77 -22.59 -12.73
N LEU A 123 21.65 -22.38 -11.42
CA LEU A 123 21.01 -23.32 -10.49
C LEU A 123 19.50 -23.44 -10.63
N PRO A 124 18.72 -22.34 -10.78
CA PRO A 124 17.26 -22.46 -10.84
C PRO A 124 16.71 -23.42 -11.92
N PRO A 125 17.18 -23.39 -13.19
CA PRO A 125 16.70 -24.34 -14.20
C PRO A 125 17.10 -25.80 -13.88
N ILE A 126 18.24 -26.03 -13.22
CA ILE A 126 18.68 -27.37 -12.79
C ILE A 126 17.76 -27.89 -11.69
N ALA A 127 17.53 -27.10 -10.64
CA ALA A 127 16.63 -27.46 -9.56
C ALA A 127 15.19 -27.69 -10.07
N ALA A 128 14.71 -26.87 -11.02
CA ALA A 128 13.41 -27.05 -11.66
C ALA A 128 13.32 -28.37 -12.45
N ARG A 129 14.36 -28.73 -13.23
CA ARG A 129 14.45 -30.01 -13.94
C ARG A 129 14.39 -31.21 -12.98
N LEU A 130 15.02 -31.08 -11.82
CA LEU A 130 15.04 -32.09 -10.77
C LEU A 130 13.80 -32.06 -9.86
N ARG A 131 12.85 -31.15 -10.12
CA ARG A 131 11.61 -30.95 -9.34
C ARG A 131 11.87 -30.61 -7.85
N ILE A 132 12.96 -29.90 -7.59
CA ILE A 132 13.33 -29.38 -6.26
C ILE A 132 12.76 -27.97 -6.11
N SER A 133 12.08 -27.67 -5.00
CA SER A 133 11.56 -26.32 -4.73
C SER A 133 12.68 -25.33 -4.42
N ARG A 134 12.52 -24.07 -4.83
CA ARG A 134 13.62 -23.09 -4.91
C ARG A 134 13.31 -21.87 -4.05
N ALA A 135 14.14 -21.58 -3.06
CA ALA A 135 14.05 -20.34 -2.27
C ALA A 135 15.29 -19.48 -2.53
N HIS A 136 15.09 -18.27 -3.03
CA HIS A 136 16.17 -17.30 -3.15
C HIS A 136 16.30 -16.53 -1.82
N PHE A 137 17.43 -16.67 -1.14
CA PHE A 137 17.69 -15.91 0.08
C PHE A 137 18.52 -14.68 -0.22
N PHE A 138 17.91 -13.51 -0.01
CA PHE A 138 18.59 -12.23 -0.14
C PHE A 138 19.00 -11.72 1.24
N VAL A 139 20.33 -11.60 1.44
CA VAL A 139 20.92 -11.22 2.74
C VAL A 139 20.93 -9.71 3.00
N ILE A 140 20.64 -8.92 1.96
CA ILE A 140 20.47 -7.46 2.02
C ILE A 140 18.96 -7.15 2.21
N ASN A 141 18.62 -5.91 2.53
CA ASN A 141 17.25 -5.42 2.74
C ASN A 141 16.39 -5.35 1.46
N ALA A 142 15.07 -5.14 1.67
CA ALA A 142 14.06 -5.14 0.61
C ALA A 142 14.21 -3.96 -0.35
N TRP A 143 14.40 -2.75 0.18
CA TRP A 143 14.50 -1.53 -0.62
C TRP A 143 15.66 -1.55 -1.63
N PHE A 144 16.75 -2.26 -1.35
CA PHE A 144 17.80 -2.45 -2.34
C PHE A 144 17.29 -3.16 -3.58
N LEU A 145 16.52 -4.25 -3.45
CA LEU A 145 15.95 -4.95 -4.61
C LEU A 145 14.90 -4.11 -5.31
N ASP A 146 14.06 -3.41 -4.55
CA ASP A 146 13.00 -2.55 -5.08
C ASP A 146 13.56 -1.41 -5.93
N PHE A 147 14.68 -0.82 -5.51
CA PHE A 147 15.36 0.25 -6.24
C PHE A 147 15.78 -0.19 -7.66
N PHE A 148 16.10 -1.47 -7.87
CA PHE A 148 16.48 -1.99 -9.19
C PHE A 148 15.29 -2.46 -10.04
N GLY A 149 14.06 -2.42 -9.52
CA GLY A 149 12.84 -2.76 -10.25
C GLY A 149 12.70 -4.23 -10.68
N PRO A 150 11.70 -4.55 -11.53
CA PRO A 150 11.38 -5.91 -11.94
C PRO A 150 12.52 -6.61 -12.68
N THR A 151 12.67 -7.92 -12.49
CA THR A 151 13.71 -8.73 -13.17
C THR A 151 13.57 -8.77 -14.70
N SER A 152 12.38 -8.47 -15.22
CA SER A 152 12.13 -8.34 -16.66
C SER A 152 12.93 -7.20 -17.30
N TRP A 153 13.31 -6.16 -16.54
CA TRP A 153 14.15 -5.06 -17.02
C TRP A 153 15.64 -5.44 -17.08
N LYS A 154 16.07 -6.36 -16.20
CA LYS A 154 17.48 -6.79 -16.07
C LYS A 154 17.89 -7.77 -17.17
N ARG A 155 16.96 -8.56 -17.71
CA ARG A 155 17.23 -9.44 -18.87
C ARG A 155 17.52 -8.65 -20.15
N THR A 156 16.97 -7.44 -20.26
CA THR A 156 17.07 -6.56 -21.43
C THR A 156 18.34 -5.72 -21.44
N LEU A 157 18.96 -5.49 -20.27
CA LEU A 157 20.20 -4.71 -20.14
C LEU A 157 21.47 -5.43 -20.63
N GLU A 158 21.38 -6.72 -20.97
CA GLU A 158 22.57 -7.53 -21.31
C GLU A 158 22.47 -8.38 -22.57
N THR A 159 21.45 -8.18 -23.40
CA THR A 159 21.54 -8.62 -24.81
C THR A 159 22.40 -7.68 -25.66
N SER A 160 22.89 -6.56 -25.10
CA SER A 160 23.84 -5.66 -25.76
C SER A 160 25.29 -6.06 -25.45
N ASN A 161 25.86 -6.89 -26.33
CA ASN A 161 27.28 -7.04 -26.68
C ASN A 161 28.31 -6.37 -25.75
N LYS A 162 29.00 -7.18 -24.93
CA LYS A 162 30.42 -6.94 -24.60
C LYS A 162 31.28 -8.11 -25.10
N PRO A 163 32.41 -7.84 -25.78
CA PRO A 163 33.41 -8.87 -26.06
C PRO A 163 34.13 -9.21 -24.74
N GLY A 164 33.98 -10.42 -24.21
CA GLY A 164 34.69 -10.87 -23.00
C GLY A 164 34.04 -11.95 -22.13
N GLY A 165 32.77 -12.30 -22.33
CA GLY A 165 32.19 -13.56 -21.82
C GLY A 165 32.01 -13.73 -20.29
N SER A 166 32.02 -12.67 -19.48
CA SER A 166 31.71 -12.76 -18.04
C SER A 166 30.27 -12.35 -17.72
N VAL A 167 29.59 -13.18 -16.92
CA VAL A 167 28.22 -12.94 -16.46
C VAL A 167 28.21 -11.90 -15.33
N THR A 168 27.42 -10.85 -15.48
CA THR A 168 27.37 -9.74 -14.50
C THR A 168 26.60 -10.11 -13.24
N ASP A 169 26.78 -9.34 -12.17
CA ASP A 169 26.02 -9.49 -10.93
C ASP A 169 24.52 -9.18 -11.12
N ALA A 170 24.18 -8.25 -12.01
CA ALA A 170 22.79 -7.92 -12.32
C ALA A 170 22.06 -9.08 -13.00
N TYR A 171 22.72 -9.75 -13.95
CA TYR A 171 22.20 -10.97 -14.56
C TYR A 171 22.12 -12.13 -13.58
N ARG A 172 23.14 -12.29 -12.73
CA ARG A 172 23.16 -13.33 -11.69
C ARG A 172 21.97 -13.20 -10.76
N LEU A 173 21.81 -12.03 -10.16
CA LEU A 173 20.70 -11.68 -9.28
C LEU A 173 19.35 -11.80 -9.99
N GLY A 174 19.22 -11.26 -11.19
CA GLY A 174 17.99 -11.30 -11.98
C GLY A 174 17.56 -12.72 -12.32
N SER A 175 18.50 -13.62 -12.64
CA SER A 175 18.24 -15.03 -12.95
C SER A 175 17.90 -15.82 -11.70
N ALA A 176 18.64 -15.62 -10.60
CA ALA A 176 18.39 -16.25 -9.31
C ALA A 176 16.97 -15.95 -8.79
N ILE A 177 16.58 -14.66 -8.79
CA ILE A 177 15.22 -14.22 -8.41
C ILE A 177 14.19 -14.72 -9.41
N SER A 178 14.42 -14.61 -10.73
CA SER A 178 13.43 -15.05 -11.71
C SER A 178 13.13 -16.55 -11.64
N GLY A 179 14.11 -17.38 -11.27
CA GLY A 179 13.97 -18.83 -11.22
C GLY A 179 13.49 -19.42 -9.89
N CYS A 180 13.41 -18.63 -8.80
CA CYS A 180 12.95 -19.15 -7.51
C CYS A 180 11.42 -19.36 -7.44
N ASP A 181 10.94 -20.06 -6.41
CA ASP A 181 9.51 -20.16 -6.06
C ASP A 181 9.11 -19.13 -5.02
N MET A 182 10.06 -18.64 -4.22
CA MET A 182 9.89 -17.59 -3.22
C MET A 182 11.17 -16.78 -3.04
N ILE A 183 11.02 -15.58 -2.50
CA ILE A 183 12.11 -14.76 -2.00
C ILE A 183 12.04 -14.80 -0.47
N ILE A 184 13.13 -15.17 0.18
CA ILE A 184 13.26 -15.05 1.63
C ILE A 184 14.24 -13.91 1.91
N ILE A 185 13.95 -13.09 2.92
CA ILE A 185 14.69 -11.84 3.14
C ILE A 185 14.88 -11.54 4.62
N ARG A 186 16.05 -10.98 4.97
CA ARG A 186 16.40 -10.60 6.34
C ARG A 186 15.77 -9.24 6.70
N HIS A 187 14.48 -9.27 7.06
CA HIS A 187 13.66 -8.09 7.33
C HIS A 187 12.51 -8.42 8.31
N CYS A 188 11.81 -7.40 8.81
CA CYS A 188 10.55 -7.55 9.57
C CYS A 188 9.51 -6.51 9.14
N PHE A 189 8.21 -6.80 9.33
CA PHE A 189 7.14 -5.85 9.00
C PHE A 189 7.05 -4.67 9.97
N GLU A 190 7.56 -4.82 11.18
CA GLU A 190 7.47 -3.80 12.24
C GLU A 190 8.41 -2.61 12.00
N PHE A 191 9.45 -2.76 11.18
CA PHE A 191 10.34 -1.65 10.84
C PHE A 191 9.86 -0.90 9.60
N GLU A 192 9.73 -1.61 8.46
CA GLU A 192 9.47 -0.98 7.17
C GLU A 192 8.67 -1.93 6.24
N PRO A 193 7.33 -2.04 6.41
CA PRO A 193 6.51 -3.07 5.73
C PRO A 193 6.25 -2.77 4.26
N LEU A 194 6.33 -1.50 3.84
CA LEU A 194 5.99 -1.07 2.48
C LEU A 194 6.96 -1.66 1.44
N TRP A 195 8.25 -1.75 1.77
CA TRP A 195 9.26 -2.32 0.87
C TRP A 195 9.09 -3.84 0.69
N LEU A 196 8.64 -4.56 1.73
CA LEU A 196 8.34 -5.99 1.58
C LEU A 196 7.17 -6.24 0.63
N ASN A 197 6.13 -5.42 0.71
CA ASN A 197 4.98 -5.50 -0.18
C ASN A 197 5.36 -5.13 -1.63
N LEU A 198 6.14 -4.06 -1.80
CA LEU A 198 6.64 -3.64 -3.11
C LEU A 198 7.51 -4.74 -3.75
N LEU A 199 8.35 -5.41 -2.97
CA LEU A 199 9.19 -6.49 -3.46
C LEU A 199 8.37 -7.68 -4.00
N GLU A 200 7.27 -8.02 -3.31
CA GLU A 200 6.31 -9.04 -3.75
C GLU A 200 5.60 -8.61 -5.04
N GLU A 201 5.18 -7.34 -5.13
CA GLU A 201 4.56 -6.77 -6.34
C GLU A 201 5.52 -6.79 -7.54
N LEU A 202 6.78 -6.39 -7.37
CA LEU A 202 7.77 -6.29 -8.44
C LEU A 202 8.20 -7.63 -9.01
N HIS A 203 8.22 -8.68 -8.18
CA HIS A 203 8.70 -9.99 -8.56
C HIS A 203 7.60 -11.04 -8.77
N HIS A 204 6.36 -10.75 -8.38
CA HIS A 204 5.21 -11.66 -8.44
C HIS A 204 5.49 -13.01 -7.78
N LYS A 205 6.13 -12.97 -6.61
CA LYS A 205 6.56 -14.15 -5.84
C LYS A 205 6.34 -13.89 -4.36
N PRO A 206 5.99 -14.94 -3.58
CA PRO A 206 5.92 -14.82 -2.14
C PRO A 206 7.23 -14.26 -1.57
N VAL A 207 7.15 -13.19 -0.79
CA VAL A 207 8.26 -12.61 -0.02
C VAL A 207 8.07 -12.97 1.44
N ILE A 208 8.98 -13.78 1.99
CA ILE A 208 8.91 -14.25 3.37
C ILE A 208 10.03 -13.58 4.20
N PRO A 209 9.70 -12.63 5.09
CA PRO A 209 10.66 -12.10 6.04
C PRO A 209 11.09 -13.16 7.07
N LEU A 210 12.39 -13.20 7.37
CA LEU A 210 12.98 -14.12 8.35
C LEU A 210 13.20 -13.47 9.72
N GLY A 211 12.71 -12.25 9.92
CA GLY A 211 13.12 -11.39 11.02
C GLY A 211 14.54 -10.87 10.79
N LEU A 212 15.06 -10.13 11.76
CA LEU A 212 16.35 -9.47 11.62
C LEU A 212 17.53 -10.42 11.84
N MET A 213 17.32 -11.60 12.43
CA MET A 213 18.34 -12.63 12.71
C MET A 213 19.57 -12.12 13.49
N PRO A 214 20.35 -13.01 14.15
CA PRO A 214 21.58 -12.60 14.78
C PRO A 214 22.54 -11.93 13.77
N PRO A 215 23.29 -10.91 14.20
CA PRO A 215 24.26 -10.22 13.34
C PRO A 215 25.32 -11.16 12.77
N ALA A 216 25.59 -11.04 11.47
CA ALA A 216 26.72 -11.68 10.82
C ALA A 216 27.92 -10.72 10.82
N LEU A 217 29.10 -11.23 11.19
CA LEU A 217 30.35 -10.47 11.27
C LEU A 217 30.62 -9.69 9.97
N GLY A 218 31.01 -8.41 10.13
CA GLY A 218 30.84 -7.32 9.16
C GLY A 218 31.55 -7.43 7.80
N SER A 219 31.11 -6.57 6.87
CA SER A 219 31.53 -6.50 5.47
C SER A 219 32.90 -5.86 5.24
N GLU A 220 33.53 -6.29 4.16
CA GLU A 220 34.93 -6.06 3.78
C GLU A 220 35.11 -4.83 2.88
N VAL A 221 35.04 -3.61 3.44
CA VAL A 221 35.42 -2.40 2.69
C VAL A 221 36.32 -1.52 3.54
N GLY A 222 37.51 -1.23 3.03
CA GLY A 222 38.50 -0.36 3.67
C GLY A 222 38.33 1.11 3.25
N LEU A 223 38.74 2.02 4.13
CA LEU A 223 38.86 3.44 3.81
C LEU A 223 40.14 3.71 3.02
N SER A 224 40.14 4.76 2.19
CA SER A 224 41.38 5.31 1.63
C SER A 224 42.25 5.95 2.72
N GLN A 225 43.53 6.21 2.43
CA GLN A 225 44.45 6.87 3.37
C GLN A 225 43.97 8.27 3.77
N ASP A 226 43.40 9.02 2.83
CA ASP A 226 42.88 10.37 3.10
C ASP A 226 41.61 10.31 3.95
N GLU A 227 40.68 9.40 3.65
CA GLU A 227 39.47 9.19 4.47
C GLU A 227 39.80 8.69 5.89
N LEU A 228 40.78 7.80 6.04
CA LEU A 228 41.27 7.35 7.34
C LEU A 228 41.88 8.51 8.13
N THR A 229 42.62 9.39 7.46
CA THR A 229 43.21 10.60 8.06
C THR A 229 42.14 11.57 8.53
N GLU A 230 41.16 11.89 7.69
CA GLU A 230 40.05 12.78 8.05
C GLU A 230 39.15 12.20 9.15
N LEU A 231 38.89 10.89 9.13
CA LEU A 231 38.15 10.21 10.19
C LEU A 231 38.90 10.29 11.53
N ALA A 232 40.20 9.96 11.54
CA ALA A 232 41.02 10.03 12.75
C ALA A 232 41.05 11.46 13.33
N LEU A 233 41.33 12.45 12.49
CA LEU A 233 41.38 13.86 12.92
C LEU A 233 39.99 14.39 13.32
N GLY A 234 38.92 13.88 12.73
CA GLY A 234 37.54 14.20 13.12
C GLY A 234 37.16 13.64 14.48
N LEU A 235 37.55 12.39 14.78
CA LEU A 235 37.40 11.79 16.10
C LEU A 235 38.21 12.57 17.15
N GLU A 236 39.45 12.97 16.83
CA GLU A 236 40.27 13.82 17.70
C GLU A 236 39.60 15.16 17.99
N LEU A 237 39.12 15.85 16.94
CA LEU A 237 38.47 17.16 17.00
C LEU A 237 37.11 17.13 17.70
N SER A 238 36.46 15.97 17.72
CA SER A 238 35.20 15.78 18.45
C SER A 238 35.39 16.02 19.96
N GLY A 239 36.58 15.76 20.50
CA GLY A 239 36.87 15.84 21.94
C GLY A 239 36.14 14.80 22.79
N LEU A 240 35.36 13.90 22.18
CA LEU A 240 34.62 12.85 22.87
C LEU A 240 35.45 11.58 23.02
N SER A 241 35.08 10.74 23.99
CA SER A 241 35.69 9.42 24.14
C SER A 241 35.23 8.48 23.04
N PHE A 242 36.14 7.65 22.51
CA PHE A 242 35.82 6.71 21.43
C PHE A 242 36.57 5.39 21.58
N PHE A 243 35.93 4.32 21.10
CA PHE A 243 36.57 3.03 20.84
C PHE A 243 36.48 2.76 19.34
N TRP A 244 37.62 2.68 18.67
CA TRP A 244 37.69 2.49 17.22
C TRP A 244 38.32 1.14 16.89
N ALA A 245 37.51 0.19 16.42
CA ALA A 245 38.00 -1.06 15.86
C ALA A 245 38.48 -0.82 14.42
N LEU A 246 39.79 -0.63 14.25
CA LEU A 246 40.43 -0.34 12.97
C LEU A 246 41.10 -1.60 12.44
N ARG A 247 40.61 -2.17 11.34
CA ARG A 247 41.29 -3.29 10.68
C ARG A 247 42.38 -2.73 9.77
N ARG A 248 43.66 -2.86 10.14
CA ARG A 248 44.78 -2.38 9.31
C ARG A 248 44.88 -3.20 8.03
N SER A 249 45.01 -2.53 6.89
CA SER A 249 45.80 -3.06 5.78
C SER A 249 47.24 -2.62 5.97
N ASP A 250 48.21 -3.41 5.50
CA ASP A 250 49.64 -3.12 5.64
C ASP A 250 50.08 -1.78 5.00
N SER A 251 49.19 -1.13 4.24
CA SER A 251 49.40 0.11 3.51
C SER A 251 48.84 1.38 4.17
N LEU A 252 48.08 1.29 5.27
CA LEU A 252 47.42 2.44 5.89
C LEU A 252 48.11 2.88 7.19
N GLU A 253 48.37 4.19 7.31
CA GLU A 253 49.05 4.80 8.47
C GLU A 253 48.15 5.82 9.19
N LEU A 254 48.12 5.77 10.53
CA LEU A 254 47.44 6.79 11.32
C LEU A 254 48.23 8.11 11.27
N PRO A 255 47.56 9.28 11.45
CA PRO A 255 48.25 10.57 11.47
C PRO A 255 49.36 10.61 12.52
N ASN A 256 50.50 11.21 12.18
CA ASN A 256 51.67 11.27 13.07
C ASN A 256 51.31 11.80 14.46
N GLY A 257 51.65 11.02 15.50
CA GLY A 257 51.40 11.36 16.90
C GLY A 257 49.93 11.24 17.35
N PHE A 258 49.01 10.73 16.52
CA PHE A 258 47.59 10.62 16.83
C PHE A 258 47.32 9.87 18.14
N LEU A 259 47.86 8.66 18.30
CA LEU A 259 47.64 7.83 19.49
C LEU A 259 48.04 8.55 20.80
N GLU A 260 49.14 9.32 20.78
CA GLU A 260 49.57 10.10 21.95
C GLU A 260 48.62 11.27 22.28
N ARG A 261 48.03 11.89 21.24
CA ARG A 261 47.07 13.00 21.42
C ARG A 261 45.70 12.55 21.93
N VAL A 262 45.33 11.29 21.72
CA VAL A 262 44.02 10.74 22.12
C VAL A 262 44.07 9.78 23.30
N LYS A 263 45.25 9.44 23.84
CA LYS A 263 45.45 8.35 24.82
C LYS A 263 44.62 8.42 26.11
N ASP A 264 44.13 9.61 26.47
CA ASP A 264 43.31 9.86 27.66
C ASP A 264 41.82 9.59 27.43
N ARG A 265 41.37 9.51 26.18
CA ARG A 265 39.94 9.41 25.81
C ARG A 265 39.62 8.44 24.67
N GLY A 266 40.61 8.03 23.88
CA GLY A 266 40.44 7.22 22.67
C GLY A 266 41.21 5.91 22.73
N ILE A 267 40.56 4.81 22.35
CA ILE A 267 41.19 3.50 22.17
C ILE A 267 41.09 3.13 20.69
N VAL A 268 42.24 2.91 20.05
CA VAL A 268 42.30 2.31 18.70
C VAL A 268 42.67 0.86 18.84
N TRP A 269 41.76 -0.02 18.41
CA TRP A 269 41.91 -1.47 18.48
C TRP A 269 42.18 -2.02 17.09
N GLU A 270 43.41 -2.45 16.84
CA GLU A 270 43.88 -2.77 15.48
C GLU A 270 43.49 -4.18 14.98
N THR A 271 42.78 -4.95 15.81
CA THR A 271 42.37 -6.33 15.51
C THR A 271 40.87 -6.49 15.63
N TRP A 272 40.35 -7.72 15.45
CA TRP A 272 38.93 -7.98 15.66
C TRP A 272 38.51 -7.59 17.09
N ALA A 273 37.37 -6.91 17.20
CA ALA A 273 36.76 -6.49 18.45
C ALA A 273 35.35 -7.11 18.59
N PRO A 274 34.92 -7.49 19.80
CA PRO A 274 33.60 -8.09 20.02
C PRO A 274 32.50 -7.00 19.96
N GLN A 275 32.12 -6.59 18.75
CA GLN A 275 31.22 -5.47 18.47
C GLN A 275 29.93 -5.49 19.29
N SER A 276 29.17 -6.58 19.26
CA SER A 276 27.94 -6.75 20.06
C SER A 276 28.18 -6.52 21.58
N LYS A 277 29.29 -7.02 22.16
CA LYS A 277 29.61 -6.77 23.58
C LYS A 277 29.91 -5.30 23.85
N ILE A 278 30.63 -4.65 22.92
CA ILE A 278 30.93 -3.22 23.02
C ILE A 278 29.64 -2.40 22.95
N LEU A 279 28.80 -2.64 21.95
CA LEU A 279 27.53 -1.94 21.76
C LEU A 279 26.53 -2.19 22.91
N SER A 280 26.59 -3.35 23.56
CA SER A 280 25.75 -3.62 24.74
C SER A 280 26.15 -2.82 25.99
N HIS A 281 27.36 -2.26 26.04
CA HIS A 281 27.88 -1.60 27.24
C HIS A 281 27.30 -0.18 27.42
N ASP A 282 26.89 0.16 28.63
CA ASP A 282 26.24 1.45 28.94
C ASP A 282 27.11 2.68 28.66
N SER A 283 28.44 2.52 28.66
CA SER A 283 29.37 3.60 28.29
C SER A 283 29.33 3.99 26.81
N VAL A 284 28.67 3.21 25.94
CA VAL A 284 28.57 3.51 24.50
C VAL A 284 27.33 4.35 24.24
N GLY A 285 27.52 5.63 23.92
CA GLY A 285 26.41 6.56 23.66
C GLY A 285 25.85 6.54 22.24
N SER A 286 26.68 6.24 21.25
CA SER A 286 26.35 6.26 19.82
C SER A 286 27.25 5.28 19.06
N PHE A 287 26.87 4.95 17.82
CA PHE A 287 27.61 4.01 16.99
C PHE A 287 27.92 4.59 15.61
N LEU A 288 29.22 4.80 15.33
CA LEU A 288 29.69 5.15 13.99
C LEU A 288 29.84 3.88 13.16
N THR A 289 29.09 3.79 12.06
CA THR A 289 28.97 2.58 11.24
C THR A 289 29.03 2.89 9.75
N HIS A 290 29.49 1.91 8.96
CA HIS A 290 29.48 1.97 7.51
C HIS A 290 28.10 1.68 6.90
N CYS A 291 27.06 1.52 7.72
CA CYS A 291 25.67 1.26 7.29
C CYS A 291 25.46 -0.11 6.63
N GLY A 292 26.31 -1.10 6.92
CA GLY A 292 26.02 -2.49 6.58
C GLY A 292 24.87 -3.01 7.43
N TRP A 293 23.94 -3.75 6.81
CA TRP A 293 22.68 -4.16 7.45
C TRP A 293 22.87 -4.91 8.78
N SER A 294 23.88 -5.79 8.89
CA SER A 294 24.23 -6.44 10.17
C SER A 294 24.61 -5.44 11.27
N SER A 295 25.43 -4.43 10.93
CA SER A 295 25.89 -3.44 11.88
C SER A 295 24.75 -2.52 12.34
N ILE A 296 23.84 -2.17 11.44
CA ILE A 296 22.62 -1.43 11.76
C ILE A 296 21.77 -2.22 12.77
N ILE A 297 21.57 -3.51 12.52
CA ILE A 297 20.82 -4.39 13.43
C ILE A 297 21.47 -4.42 14.82
N GLU A 298 22.79 -4.60 14.91
CA GLU A 298 23.52 -4.56 16.19
C GLU A 298 23.38 -3.23 16.92
N GLY A 299 23.52 -2.12 16.20
CA GLY A 299 23.42 -0.79 16.79
C GLY A 299 22.03 -0.54 17.39
N LEU A 300 20.98 -0.83 16.61
CA LEU A 300 19.61 -0.59 17.00
C LEU A 300 19.10 -1.62 18.03
N GLU A 301 19.57 -2.87 18.01
CA GLU A 301 19.27 -3.87 19.06
C GLU A 301 19.60 -3.33 20.46
N PHE A 302 20.70 -2.60 20.60
CA PHE A 302 21.12 -1.98 21.86
C PHE A 302 20.70 -0.51 21.99
N GLY A 303 19.85 0.00 21.10
CA GLY A 303 19.32 1.36 21.14
C GLY A 303 20.39 2.45 20.93
N ARG A 304 21.46 2.16 20.18
CA ARG A 304 22.53 3.12 19.91
C ARG A 304 22.16 3.97 18.69
N ALA A 305 22.16 5.29 18.89
CA ALA A 305 21.97 6.23 17.79
C ALA A 305 23.13 6.12 16.78
N LEU A 306 22.81 6.20 15.50
CA LEU A 306 23.74 5.89 14.43
C LEU A 306 24.43 7.15 13.89
N ILE A 307 25.73 7.04 13.62
CA ILE A 307 26.51 8.00 12.86
C ILE A 307 26.97 7.25 11.60
N MET A 308 26.40 7.63 10.47
CA MET A 308 26.40 6.80 9.27
C MET A 308 27.43 7.31 8.28
N LEU A 309 28.41 6.45 7.95
CA LEU A 309 29.47 6.72 6.98
C LEU A 309 29.44 5.65 5.89
N PRO A 310 28.47 5.69 4.96
CA PRO A 310 28.37 4.68 3.92
C PRO A 310 29.62 4.71 3.02
N ILE A 311 30.06 3.52 2.58
CA ILE A 311 31.27 3.35 1.77
C ILE A 311 30.93 2.71 0.42
N ALA A 312 30.13 1.64 0.39
CA ALA A 312 29.82 0.92 -0.86
C ALA A 312 28.48 0.17 -0.85
N VAL A 313 28.09 -0.33 -2.02
CA VAL A 313 26.95 -1.25 -2.24
C VAL A 313 25.60 -0.61 -1.85
N ASP A 314 24.92 -1.13 -0.84
CA ASP A 314 23.58 -0.75 -0.38
C ASP A 314 23.62 0.29 0.75
N GLN A 315 24.80 0.52 1.31
CA GLN A 315 25.01 1.29 2.53
C GLN A 315 24.47 2.72 2.44
N GLY A 316 24.58 3.36 1.27
CA GLY A 316 24.02 4.70 1.04
C GLY A 316 22.49 4.73 1.08
N LEU A 317 21.81 3.71 0.53
CA LEU A 317 20.36 3.58 0.62
C LEU A 317 19.92 3.33 2.07
N ASN A 318 20.67 2.48 2.78
CA ASN A 318 20.43 2.21 4.19
C ASN A 318 20.55 3.49 5.03
N ALA A 319 21.60 4.29 4.80
CA ALA A 319 21.82 5.54 5.51
C ALA A 319 20.62 6.48 5.36
N ARG A 320 20.14 6.67 4.12
CA ARG A 320 19.02 7.58 3.82
C ARG A 320 17.73 7.16 4.51
N ILE A 321 17.39 5.88 4.45
CA ILE A 321 16.19 5.35 5.13
C ILE A 321 16.30 5.55 6.65
N LEU A 322 17.47 5.31 7.23
CA LEU A 322 17.68 5.48 8.68
C LEU A 322 17.72 6.95 9.12
N VAL A 323 18.14 7.87 8.25
CA VAL A 323 17.99 9.32 8.47
C VAL A 323 16.51 9.69 8.51
N ASP A 324 15.70 9.17 7.58
CA ASP A 324 14.24 9.39 7.55
C ASP A 324 13.54 8.77 8.77
N SER A 325 13.99 7.60 9.22
CA SER A 325 13.54 6.98 10.48
C SER A 325 14.01 7.73 11.73
N LYS A 326 14.84 8.78 11.58
CA LYS A 326 15.38 9.62 12.66
C LYS A 326 16.16 8.84 13.72
N VAL A 327 16.93 7.82 13.35
CA VAL A 327 17.76 7.06 14.31
C VAL A 327 19.23 7.51 14.34
N GLY A 328 19.59 8.46 13.49
CA GLY A 328 20.95 8.90 13.32
C GLY A 328 21.12 9.96 12.24
N VAL A 329 22.37 10.30 11.94
CA VAL A 329 22.73 11.22 10.85
C VAL A 329 23.74 10.57 9.92
N GLU A 330 23.64 10.86 8.63
CA GLU A 330 24.71 10.59 7.67
C GLU A 330 25.78 11.68 7.76
N ILE A 331 27.06 11.29 7.74
CA ILE A 331 28.16 12.24 7.71
C ILE A 331 28.13 12.99 6.37
N PRO A 332 28.01 14.32 6.37
CA PRO A 332 27.99 15.10 5.15
C PRO A 332 29.23 14.86 4.28
N ARG A 333 29.01 14.64 2.99
CA ARG A 333 30.06 14.49 1.98
C ARG A 333 29.94 15.61 0.95
N ASP A 334 31.06 15.96 0.31
CA ASP A 334 31.07 16.86 -0.84
C ASP A 334 30.32 16.22 -2.01
N GLU A 335 29.46 16.99 -2.65
CA GLU A 335 28.59 16.50 -3.72
C GLU A 335 29.35 16.17 -5.01
N ASN A 336 30.55 16.73 -5.20
CA ASN A 336 31.33 16.57 -6.44
C ASN A 336 32.29 15.38 -6.37
N ASP A 337 32.99 15.20 -5.25
CA ASP A 337 34.02 14.17 -5.11
C ASP A 337 33.71 13.10 -4.06
N GLY A 338 32.63 13.26 -3.29
CA GLY A 338 32.22 12.31 -2.25
C GLY A 338 33.12 12.30 -1.01
N SER A 339 34.08 13.22 -0.90
CA SER A 339 34.96 13.32 0.27
C SER A 339 34.20 13.84 1.49
N PHE A 340 34.68 13.50 2.70
CA PHE A 340 34.20 14.09 3.95
C PHE A 340 35.37 14.74 4.68
N THR A 341 35.06 15.72 5.52
CA THR A 341 36.08 16.46 6.28
C THR A 341 36.08 16.07 7.74
N ARG A 342 37.20 16.22 8.44
CA ARG A 342 37.28 16.08 9.90
C ARG A 342 36.25 16.92 10.64
N ASN A 343 35.86 18.08 10.11
CA ASN A 343 34.83 18.93 10.70
C ASN A 343 33.46 18.24 10.61
N SER A 344 33.10 17.74 9.44
CA SER A 344 31.83 17.01 9.25
C SER A 344 31.72 15.78 10.15
N VAL A 345 32.82 15.05 10.35
CA VAL A 345 32.92 13.93 11.30
C VAL A 345 32.71 14.42 12.73
N ALA A 346 33.48 15.42 13.16
CA ALA A 346 33.42 15.94 14.53
C ALA A 346 32.05 16.50 14.90
N GLU A 347 31.42 17.24 13.98
CA GLU A 347 30.08 17.81 14.14
C GLU A 347 29.02 16.72 14.23
N SER A 348 29.05 15.72 13.34
CA SER A 348 28.10 14.60 13.35
C SER A 348 28.22 13.78 14.63
N VAL A 349 29.46 13.48 15.05
CA VAL A 349 29.75 12.73 16.28
C VAL A 349 29.25 13.49 17.52
N LYS A 350 29.53 14.80 17.62
CA LYS A 350 29.02 15.65 18.72
C LYS A 350 27.50 15.72 18.73
N LYS A 351 26.91 16.00 17.56
CA LYS A 351 25.47 16.17 17.39
C LYS A 351 24.71 14.96 17.92
N VAL A 352 25.05 13.76 17.44
CA VAL A 352 24.33 12.53 17.82
C VAL A 352 24.59 12.14 19.28
N THR A 353 25.83 12.32 19.76
CA THR A 353 26.24 11.75 21.05
C THR A 353 25.86 12.61 22.24
N VAL A 354 26.06 13.94 22.15
CA VAL A 354 25.98 14.83 23.33
C VAL A 354 25.09 16.05 23.17
N CYS A 355 24.82 16.52 21.95
CA CYS A 355 23.98 17.71 21.75
C CYS A 355 22.50 17.43 22.07
N GLU A 356 21.78 18.49 22.46
CA GLU A 356 20.33 18.46 22.69
C GLU A 356 19.55 18.12 21.41
N ASP A 357 19.92 18.72 20.28
CA ASP A 357 19.33 18.40 18.96
C ASP A 357 19.54 16.94 18.54
N GLY A 358 20.50 16.23 19.16
CA GLY A 358 20.72 14.81 18.97
C GLY A 358 19.82 13.89 19.80
N GLN A 359 19.08 14.45 20.77
CA GLN A 359 18.23 13.68 21.68
C GLN A 359 17.17 12.89 20.92
N ILE A 360 16.60 13.48 19.86
CA ILE A 360 15.64 12.80 18.99
C ILE A 360 16.18 11.49 18.41
N PHE A 361 17.46 11.45 18.01
CA PHE A 361 18.09 10.25 17.46
C PHE A 361 18.30 9.18 18.52
N ARG A 362 18.71 9.59 19.74
CA ARG A 362 18.90 8.67 20.87
C ARG A 362 17.58 8.07 21.35
N ASP A 363 16.53 8.89 21.44
CA ASP A 363 15.20 8.44 21.84
C ASP A 363 14.61 7.48 20.80
N LYS A 364 14.75 7.81 19.50
CA LYS A 364 14.22 6.97 18.43
C LYS A 364 14.98 5.67 18.26
N ALA A 365 16.32 5.67 18.38
CA ALA A 365 17.10 4.44 18.41
C ALA A 365 16.68 3.55 19.59
N LYS A 366 16.43 4.14 20.77
CA LYS A 366 15.92 3.41 21.94
C LYS A 366 14.50 2.87 21.73
N GLU A 367 13.63 3.60 21.06
CA GLU A 367 12.30 3.12 20.66
C GLU A 367 12.41 1.90 19.74
N LEU A 368 13.25 1.98 18.70
CA LEU A 368 13.44 0.86 17.77
C LEU A 368 14.14 -0.34 18.41
N SER A 369 14.86 -0.17 19.51
CA SER A 369 15.44 -1.31 20.24
C SER A 369 14.40 -2.32 20.72
N TYR A 370 13.16 -1.89 20.96
CA TYR A 370 12.06 -2.82 21.29
C TYR A 370 11.64 -3.68 20.10
N VAL A 371 11.87 -3.22 18.87
CA VAL A 371 11.60 -3.99 17.64
C VAL A 371 12.80 -4.84 17.28
N PHE A 372 13.99 -4.23 17.23
CA PHE A 372 15.24 -4.88 16.81
C PHE A 372 15.76 -5.89 17.85
N GLY A 373 15.41 -5.70 19.13
CA GLY A 373 15.75 -6.59 20.23
C GLY A 373 14.67 -7.64 20.56
N ASP A 374 13.51 -7.66 19.88
CA ASP A 374 12.45 -8.63 20.14
C ASP A 374 12.77 -10.00 19.53
N LYS A 375 13.49 -10.81 20.32
CA LYS A 375 13.89 -12.17 19.95
C LYS A 375 12.70 -13.10 19.75
N ASP A 376 11.59 -12.90 20.45
CA ASP A 376 10.41 -13.76 20.33
C ASP A 376 9.68 -13.47 19.02
N MET A 377 9.53 -12.20 18.65
CA MET A 377 9.01 -11.76 17.36
C MET A 377 9.86 -12.29 16.21
N HIS A 378 11.18 -12.12 16.25
CA HIS A 378 12.06 -12.64 15.20
C HIS A 378 12.03 -14.17 15.12
N SER A 379 11.87 -14.86 16.25
CA SER A 379 11.69 -16.32 16.26
C SER A 379 10.36 -16.75 15.63
N ARG A 380 9.29 -15.95 15.75
CA ARG A 380 8.01 -16.22 15.07
C ARG A 380 8.16 -16.17 13.55
N TYR A 381 8.89 -15.20 12.99
CA TYR A 381 9.18 -15.15 11.55
C TYR A 381 9.87 -16.43 11.06
N MET A 382 10.90 -16.88 11.77
CA MET A 382 11.59 -18.13 11.43
C MET A 382 10.68 -19.37 11.53
N ASN A 383 9.80 -19.42 12.53
CA ASN A 383 8.83 -20.51 12.64
C ASN A 383 7.84 -20.52 11.47
N SER A 384 7.29 -19.36 11.10
CA SER A 384 6.38 -19.22 9.96
C SER A 384 7.04 -19.61 8.64
N PHE A 385 8.31 -19.25 8.46
CA PHE A 385 9.08 -19.68 7.29
C PHE A 385 9.23 -21.21 7.23
N ILE A 386 9.58 -21.86 8.34
CA ILE A 386 9.71 -23.33 8.39
C ILE A 386 8.37 -24.00 8.12
N GLU A 387 7.29 -23.50 8.73
CA GLU A 387 5.92 -23.98 8.47
C GLU A 387 5.54 -23.82 6.99
N TYR A 388 5.96 -22.73 6.35
CA TYR A 388 5.77 -22.56 4.91
C TYR A 388 6.48 -23.66 4.12
N LEU A 389 7.75 -23.95 4.43
CA LEU A 389 8.51 -25.01 3.76
C LEU A 389 7.85 -26.39 3.92
N GLU A 390 7.34 -26.70 5.11
CA GLU A 390 6.65 -27.96 5.42
C GLU A 390 5.37 -28.13 4.61
N ASN A 391 4.61 -27.04 4.43
CA ASN A 391 3.32 -27.05 3.73
C ASN A 391 3.43 -27.05 2.20
N HIS A 392 4.59 -26.74 1.63
CA HIS A 392 4.77 -26.55 0.17
C HIS A 392 5.79 -27.51 -0.47
N ARG A 393 5.82 -28.77 -0.03
CA ARG A 393 6.68 -29.82 -0.58
C ARG A 393 6.33 -30.17 -2.04
N PRO A 394 7.31 -30.47 -2.92
CA PRO A 394 7.03 -31.05 -4.24
C PRO A 394 6.26 -32.38 -4.10
N LEU A 395 5.07 -32.50 -4.67
CA LEU A 395 4.29 -33.75 -4.67
C LEU A 395 4.99 -34.83 -5.52
N GLU A 396 5.25 -36.00 -4.94
CA GLU A 396 5.57 -37.22 -5.68
C GLU A 396 4.36 -37.64 -6.54
N ILE A 397 4.34 -37.26 -7.82
CA ILE A 397 3.39 -37.81 -8.80
C ILE A 397 4.17 -38.27 -10.03
N GLY A 398 4.65 -39.50 -9.96
CA GLY A 398 5.16 -40.31 -11.07
C GLY A 398 4.14 -41.31 -11.64
N LEU A 399 2.86 -41.24 -11.23
CA LEU A 399 1.83 -42.23 -11.60
C LEU A 399 0.57 -41.63 -12.26
N ILE A 400 0.57 -40.36 -12.65
CA ILE A 400 -0.55 -39.73 -13.39
C ILE A 400 -0.06 -39.22 -14.76
N LEU A 401 0.63 -40.07 -15.51
CA LEU A 401 0.96 -39.83 -16.92
C LEU A 401 0.56 -40.96 -17.88
N GLN A 402 -0.28 -41.92 -17.44
CA GLN A 402 -0.81 -42.98 -18.32
C GLN A 402 -2.32 -43.21 -18.20
N CYS A 403 -3.09 -42.19 -17.82
CA CYS A 403 -4.52 -42.13 -18.09
C CYS A 403 -4.80 -40.93 -18.99
N SER A 404 -4.51 -41.10 -20.28
CA SER A 404 -4.96 -40.16 -21.32
C SER A 404 -6.47 -40.33 -21.51
N ARG A 405 -7.16 -39.19 -21.70
CA ARG A 405 -8.63 -39.01 -21.86
C ARG A 405 -9.45 -39.06 -20.57
N SER A 406 -9.30 -38.02 -19.75
CA SER A 406 -10.35 -37.44 -18.90
C SER A 406 -9.86 -36.11 -18.30
N GLN A 407 -9.58 -35.11 -19.13
CA GLN A 407 -9.51 -33.71 -18.67
C GLN A 407 -10.92 -33.08 -18.68
N HIS A 408 -11.84 -33.78 -18.03
CA HIS A 408 -13.16 -33.30 -17.67
C HIS A 408 -13.32 -33.48 -16.16
N LEU A 409 -13.55 -32.35 -15.46
CA LEU A 409 -14.23 -32.23 -14.16
C LEU A 409 -13.39 -32.36 -12.87
N LEU A 410 -12.63 -31.30 -12.53
CA LEU A 410 -12.86 -30.64 -11.24
C LEU A 410 -13.58 -29.33 -11.57
N ASN A 411 -14.85 -29.29 -11.15
CA ASN A 411 -15.94 -28.98 -12.04
C ASN A 411 -16.16 -27.47 -12.27
N PRO A 412 -16.08 -27.01 -13.52
CA PRO A 412 -16.71 -25.79 -13.98
C PRO A 412 -18.25 -25.90 -14.05
N LYS A 413 -18.92 -25.55 -12.96
CA LYS A 413 -20.31 -25.07 -12.93
C LYS A 413 -20.30 -23.85 -12.00
N TYR A 414 -20.08 -22.61 -12.45
CA TYR A 414 -20.76 -21.89 -13.52
C TYR A 414 -19.77 -21.07 -14.38
N TRP A 415 -19.47 -21.51 -15.61
CA TRP A 415 -19.23 -20.57 -16.72
C TRP A 415 -20.42 -20.51 -17.68
N ALA A 416 -21.60 -20.94 -17.23
CA ALA A 416 -22.84 -20.61 -17.91
C ALA A 416 -23.55 -19.46 -17.18
N MET A 417 -23.15 -18.23 -17.50
CA MET A 417 -24.09 -17.14 -17.76
C MET A 417 -23.58 -16.46 -19.03
N ALA A 418 -23.80 -17.05 -20.21
CA ALA A 418 -24.97 -16.69 -21.00
C ALA A 418 -25.39 -15.23 -20.78
N ASN A 419 -24.94 -14.39 -21.72
CA ASN A 419 -25.40 -13.04 -22.05
C ASN A 419 -24.74 -11.81 -21.40
N GLU A 420 -23.40 -11.71 -21.39
CA GLU A 420 -22.78 -10.37 -21.52
C GLU A 420 -22.72 -9.97 -23.00
N PRO A 421 -23.16 -8.75 -23.37
CA PRO A 421 -23.10 -8.30 -24.75
C PRO A 421 -21.63 -8.19 -25.19
N LYS A 422 -21.30 -8.88 -26.29
CA LYS A 422 -19.99 -8.79 -26.90
C LYS A 422 -19.81 -7.40 -27.50
N LEU A 423 -19.15 -6.52 -26.75
CA LEU A 423 -18.82 -5.18 -27.20
C LEU A 423 -17.78 -5.20 -28.33
N HIS A 424 -17.91 -4.23 -29.23
CA HIS A 424 -16.88 -3.81 -30.17
C HIS A 424 -16.14 -2.59 -29.59
N VAL A 425 -14.84 -2.75 -29.34
CA VAL A 425 -14.00 -1.70 -28.73
C VAL A 425 -12.90 -1.28 -29.70
N VAL A 426 -12.82 0.02 -29.95
CA VAL A 426 -11.74 0.62 -30.74
C VAL A 426 -10.64 1.14 -29.82
N MET A 427 -9.39 0.80 -30.14
CA MET A 427 -8.19 1.28 -29.47
C MET A 427 -7.45 2.26 -30.40
N PHE A 428 -7.16 3.46 -29.91
CA PHE A 428 -6.50 4.52 -30.68
C PHE A 428 -5.38 5.20 -29.87
N PRO A 429 -4.19 4.56 -29.78
CA PRO A 429 -3.04 5.06 -29.02
C PRO A 429 -2.27 6.17 -29.74
N TRP A 430 -1.60 7.04 -28.98
CA TRP A 430 -0.62 7.99 -29.54
C TRP A 430 0.53 7.24 -30.24
N SER A 431 1.08 7.84 -31.32
CA SER A 431 2.16 7.28 -32.16
C SER A 431 3.54 7.21 -31.47
N ALA A 432 3.62 6.58 -30.29
CA ALA A 432 4.83 6.29 -29.55
C ALA A 432 4.74 4.88 -28.94
N PHE A 433 5.77 4.04 -29.10
CA PHE A 433 5.71 2.64 -28.67
C PHE A 433 5.48 2.46 -27.15
N GLY A 434 5.91 3.43 -26.34
CA GLY A 434 5.60 3.48 -24.90
C GLY A 434 4.09 3.57 -24.59
N HIS A 435 3.29 4.08 -25.53
CA HIS A 435 1.83 4.17 -25.44
C HIS A 435 1.16 2.98 -26.16
N ILE A 436 1.66 2.62 -27.33
CA ILE A 436 1.06 1.60 -28.20
C ILE A 436 1.08 0.20 -27.57
N ILE A 437 2.19 -0.21 -26.94
CA ILE A 437 2.32 -1.55 -26.34
C ILE A 437 1.33 -1.76 -25.20
N PRO A 438 1.15 -0.84 -24.24
CA PRO A 438 0.10 -0.95 -23.23
C PRO A 438 -1.33 -1.05 -23.80
N PHE A 439 -1.66 -0.29 -24.84
CA PHE A 439 -2.94 -0.41 -25.53
C PHE A 439 -3.11 -1.80 -26.17
N LEU A 440 -2.03 -2.39 -26.71
CA LEU A 440 -2.05 -3.73 -27.30
C LEU A 440 -2.27 -4.82 -26.23
N GLU A 441 -1.70 -4.66 -25.04
CA GLU A 441 -1.95 -5.56 -23.91
C GLU A 441 -3.39 -5.44 -23.39
N LEU A 442 -3.93 -4.22 -23.33
CA LEU A 442 -5.34 -3.99 -23.03
C LEU A 442 -6.27 -4.63 -24.07
N ALA A 443 -5.91 -4.54 -25.36
CA ALA A 443 -6.64 -5.19 -26.44
C ALA A 443 -6.69 -6.72 -26.26
N LYS A 444 -5.54 -7.37 -25.96
CA LYS A 444 -5.49 -8.82 -25.67
C LYS A 444 -6.38 -9.19 -24.49
N PHE A 445 -6.35 -8.42 -23.41
CA PHE A 445 -7.16 -8.66 -22.22
C PHE A 445 -8.68 -8.55 -22.48
N LYS A 446 -9.12 -7.57 -23.26
CA LYS A 446 -10.54 -7.44 -23.64
C LYS A 446 -10.97 -8.50 -24.65
N ALA A 447 -10.08 -8.87 -25.59
CA ALA A 447 -10.31 -9.97 -26.53
C ALA A 447 -10.46 -11.33 -25.84
N GLN A 448 -9.69 -11.61 -24.78
CA GLN A 448 -9.83 -12.82 -23.95
C GLN A 448 -11.24 -12.97 -23.34
N ARG A 449 -11.96 -11.87 -23.10
CA ARG A 449 -13.34 -11.86 -22.60
C ARG A 449 -14.41 -11.95 -23.70
N GLY A 450 -13.99 -12.17 -24.96
CA GLY A 450 -14.89 -12.37 -26.09
C GLY A 450 -15.39 -11.09 -26.75
N HIS A 451 -14.85 -9.92 -26.40
CA HIS A 451 -15.10 -8.65 -27.09
C HIS A 451 -14.36 -8.60 -28.44
N GLY A 452 -14.96 -7.95 -29.42
CA GLY A 452 -14.29 -7.62 -30.68
C GLY A 452 -13.47 -6.35 -30.50
N ILE A 453 -12.19 -6.38 -30.85
CA ILE A 453 -11.29 -5.23 -30.72
C ILE A 453 -10.88 -4.78 -32.11
N THR A 454 -10.92 -3.47 -32.36
CA THR A 454 -10.25 -2.87 -33.50
C THR A 454 -9.12 -1.97 -33.03
N PHE A 455 -7.91 -2.28 -33.45
CA PHE A 455 -6.71 -1.54 -33.09
C PHE A 455 -6.27 -0.67 -34.27
N ILE A 456 -6.42 0.64 -34.12
CA ILE A 456 -6.18 1.61 -35.20
C ILE A 456 -4.83 2.29 -34.96
N SER A 457 -3.96 2.26 -35.97
CA SER A 457 -2.65 2.93 -35.91
C SER A 457 -2.08 3.10 -37.33
N PRO A 458 -1.05 3.94 -37.53
CA PRO A 458 -0.37 4.05 -38.82
C PRO A 458 0.23 2.73 -39.33
N PRO A 459 0.31 2.51 -40.66
CA PRO A 459 0.71 1.25 -41.28
C PRO A 459 2.01 0.66 -40.74
N ARG A 460 3.09 1.47 -40.68
CA ARG A 460 4.43 1.03 -40.27
C ARG A 460 4.51 0.75 -38.78
N ILE A 461 3.66 1.39 -37.98
CA ILE A 461 3.52 1.03 -36.57
C ILE A 461 2.94 -0.38 -36.46
N ILE A 462 1.83 -0.67 -37.16
CA ILE A 462 1.20 -2.01 -37.13
C ILE A 462 2.16 -3.08 -37.64
N ASP A 463 2.94 -2.80 -38.69
CA ASP A 463 3.94 -3.73 -39.23
C ASP A 463 5.12 -3.99 -38.29
N ARG A 464 5.34 -3.12 -37.30
CA ARG A 464 6.38 -3.25 -36.26
C ARG A 464 5.83 -3.82 -34.94
N LEU A 465 4.53 -4.11 -34.83
CA LEU A 465 3.96 -4.69 -33.61
C LEU A 465 4.37 -6.16 -33.44
N PRO A 466 4.50 -6.64 -32.19
CA PRO A 466 4.66 -8.07 -31.92
C PRO A 466 3.49 -8.87 -32.48
N GLU A 467 3.75 -10.06 -33.04
CA GLU A 467 2.69 -10.96 -33.50
C GLU A 467 1.72 -11.31 -32.37
N ILE A 468 0.42 -11.23 -32.65
CA ILE A 468 -0.59 -11.64 -31.68
C ILE A 468 -0.77 -13.16 -31.71
N PRO A 469 -0.91 -13.81 -30.53
CA PRO A 469 -1.22 -15.24 -30.47
C PRO A 469 -2.45 -15.61 -31.33
N PRO A 470 -2.45 -16.76 -32.04
CA PRO A 470 -3.53 -17.16 -32.95
C PRO A 470 -4.93 -17.19 -32.30
N ILE A 471 -4.98 -17.42 -30.99
CA ILE A 471 -6.22 -17.39 -30.20
C ILE A 471 -6.94 -16.03 -30.21
N PHE A 472 -6.23 -14.94 -30.51
CA PHE A 472 -6.80 -13.58 -30.60
C PHE A 472 -7.03 -13.12 -32.04
N ALA A 473 -6.64 -13.90 -33.04
CA ALA A 473 -6.70 -13.50 -34.45
C ALA A 473 -8.13 -13.24 -34.95
N SER A 474 -9.14 -13.88 -34.35
CA SER A 474 -10.55 -13.66 -34.65
C SER A 474 -11.21 -12.54 -33.83
N SER A 475 -10.49 -11.99 -32.84
CA SER A 475 -11.04 -11.05 -31.85
C SER A 475 -10.31 -9.69 -31.84
N ILE A 476 -9.14 -9.57 -32.49
CA ILE A 476 -8.42 -8.31 -32.65
C ILE A 476 -8.18 -8.06 -34.14
N THR A 477 -8.73 -6.98 -34.65
CA THR A 477 -8.58 -6.52 -36.03
C THR A 477 -7.68 -5.29 -36.06
N PHE A 478 -6.57 -5.35 -36.78
CA PHE A 478 -5.71 -4.18 -37.01
C PHE A 478 -6.20 -3.37 -38.21
N VAL A 479 -6.39 -2.07 -38.03
CA VAL A 479 -6.80 -1.13 -39.09
C VAL A 479 -5.71 -0.10 -39.28
N LYS A 480 -5.15 -0.07 -40.49
CA LYS A 480 -4.06 0.82 -40.88
C LYS A 480 -4.63 2.12 -41.46
N ILE A 481 -4.40 3.25 -40.80
CA ILE A 481 -4.77 4.59 -41.29
C ILE A 481 -3.48 5.40 -41.50
N PRO A 482 -3.08 5.72 -42.74
CA PRO A 482 -1.85 6.47 -43.02
C PRO A 482 -1.85 7.88 -42.42
N LEU A 483 -0.70 8.32 -41.90
CA LEU A 483 -0.54 9.71 -41.46
C LEU A 483 -0.49 10.66 -42.67
N PRO A 484 -1.24 11.78 -42.64
CA PRO A 484 -1.12 12.80 -43.66
C PRO A 484 0.26 13.45 -43.61
N ARG A 485 0.82 13.73 -44.80
CA ARG A 485 2.18 14.28 -44.91
C ARG A 485 2.20 15.77 -44.57
N VAL A 486 2.63 16.08 -43.35
CA VAL A 486 2.74 17.47 -42.88
C VAL A 486 4.10 17.70 -42.22
N GLY A 487 5.12 18.06 -43.01
CA GLY A 487 6.45 18.45 -42.50
C GLY A 487 7.27 17.34 -41.84
N LEU A 488 6.86 16.07 -41.99
CA LEU A 488 7.56 14.91 -41.44
C LEU A 488 8.55 14.30 -42.45
N PRO A 489 9.67 13.71 -41.98
CA PRO A 489 10.54 12.89 -42.82
C PRO A 489 9.76 11.80 -43.56
N GLU A 490 10.22 11.44 -44.75
CA GLU A 490 9.64 10.32 -45.48
C GLU A 490 9.66 9.09 -44.58
N ASN A 491 8.52 8.38 -44.52
CA ASN A 491 8.36 7.14 -43.75
C ASN A 491 8.31 7.26 -42.21
N ALA A 492 8.27 8.49 -41.66
CA ALA A 492 8.12 8.71 -40.23
C ALA A 492 6.66 8.62 -39.77
N GLU A 493 6.34 7.67 -38.88
CA GLU A 493 4.99 7.47 -38.36
C GLU A 493 4.92 7.40 -36.82
N ALA A 494 6.07 7.31 -36.15
CA ALA A 494 6.20 7.30 -34.70
C ALA A 494 7.24 8.31 -34.18
N THR A 495 7.18 8.65 -32.88
CA THR A 495 8.15 9.55 -32.23
C THR A 495 9.60 9.09 -32.37
N MET A 496 9.84 7.78 -32.49
CA MET A 496 11.18 7.21 -32.71
C MET A 496 11.74 7.45 -34.12
N ASP A 497 10.89 7.82 -35.09
CA ASP A 497 11.31 8.07 -36.48
C ASP A 497 11.73 9.53 -36.72
N ILE A 498 11.65 10.40 -35.70
CA ILE A 498 11.83 11.85 -35.81
C ILE A 498 12.63 12.43 -34.64
N ARG A 499 13.13 13.67 -34.79
CA ARG A 499 13.80 14.40 -33.71
C ARG A 499 12.77 15.12 -32.84
N ASN A 500 13.14 15.49 -31.61
CA ASN A 500 12.21 16.16 -30.68
C ASN A 500 11.60 17.46 -31.24
N GLU A 501 12.37 18.23 -32.01
CA GLU A 501 11.91 19.44 -32.70
C GLU A 501 10.82 19.17 -33.75
N ASP A 502 10.71 17.94 -34.25
CA ASP A 502 9.76 17.52 -35.26
C ASP A 502 8.45 16.94 -34.66
N ILE A 503 8.38 16.74 -33.33
CA ILE A 503 7.17 16.23 -32.63
C ILE A 503 5.92 17.07 -32.89
N PRO A 504 5.97 18.42 -32.95
CA PRO A 504 4.78 19.20 -33.28
C PRO A 504 4.24 18.92 -34.70
N HIS A 505 5.12 18.59 -35.66
CA HIS A 505 4.72 18.15 -37.00
C HIS A 505 4.02 16.78 -36.96
N LEU A 506 4.47 15.88 -36.08
CA LEU A 506 3.81 14.59 -35.86
C LEU A 506 2.43 14.75 -35.24
N LYS A 507 2.27 15.64 -34.25
CA LYS A 507 0.95 15.98 -33.67
C LYS A 507 0.02 16.56 -34.71
N LYS A 508 0.54 17.45 -35.58
CA LYS A 508 -0.23 18.04 -36.68
C LYS A 508 -0.68 16.99 -37.71
N ALA A 509 0.19 16.04 -38.03
CA ALA A 509 -0.18 14.91 -38.88
C ALA A 509 -1.22 14.01 -38.19
N TYR A 510 -1.06 13.75 -36.89
CA TYR A 510 -2.00 12.95 -36.10
C TYR A 510 -3.39 13.61 -36.00
N ASP A 511 -3.47 14.94 -35.90
CA ASP A 511 -4.74 15.68 -35.98
C ASP A 511 -5.41 15.51 -37.33
N GLY A 512 -4.62 15.46 -38.40
CA GLY A 512 -5.13 15.21 -39.75
C GLY A 512 -5.72 13.81 -39.96
N LEU A 513 -5.66 12.91 -38.97
CA LEU A 513 -6.38 11.62 -38.99
C LEU A 513 -7.88 11.78 -38.73
N GLU A 514 -8.34 12.94 -38.26
CA GLU A 514 -9.73 13.23 -37.93
C GLU A 514 -10.74 12.79 -39.02
N PRO A 515 -10.57 13.14 -40.30
CA PRO A 515 -11.56 12.79 -41.32
C PRO A 515 -11.63 11.29 -41.62
N GLU A 516 -10.51 10.58 -41.48
CA GLU A 516 -10.44 9.13 -41.74
C GLU A 516 -11.02 8.35 -40.56
N LEU A 517 -10.65 8.73 -39.33
CA LEU A 517 -11.19 8.10 -38.13
C LEU A 517 -12.69 8.39 -37.97
N THR A 518 -13.16 9.58 -38.34
CA THR A 518 -14.59 9.91 -38.35
C THR A 518 -15.36 8.97 -39.28
N ARG A 519 -14.91 8.82 -40.54
CA ARG A 519 -15.53 7.89 -41.50
C ARG A 519 -15.49 6.44 -41.00
N PHE A 520 -14.41 6.04 -40.33
CA PHE A 520 -14.31 4.71 -39.73
C PHE A 520 -15.35 4.54 -38.60
N LEU A 521 -15.47 5.48 -37.67
CA LEU A 521 -16.43 5.39 -36.57
C LEU A 521 -17.88 5.46 -37.05
N GLU A 522 -18.15 6.20 -38.13
CA GLU A 522 -19.47 6.26 -38.77
C GLU A 522 -19.89 4.94 -39.41
N SER A 523 -18.93 4.17 -39.93
CA SER A 523 -19.20 2.89 -40.61
C SER A 523 -19.14 1.69 -39.67
N SER A 524 -18.27 1.73 -38.66
CA SER A 524 -18.06 0.62 -37.72
C SER A 524 -18.93 0.70 -36.46
N LEU A 525 -19.36 1.90 -36.06
CA LEU A 525 -20.20 2.17 -34.87
C LEU A 525 -19.82 1.33 -33.64
N PRO A 526 -18.58 1.44 -33.15
CA PRO A 526 -18.14 0.67 -32.00
C PRO A 526 -18.89 1.09 -30.73
N ASP A 527 -19.01 0.17 -29.78
CA ASP A 527 -19.60 0.46 -28.48
C ASP A 527 -18.69 1.40 -27.66
N TRP A 528 -17.38 1.19 -27.75
CA TRP A 528 -16.38 1.99 -27.04
C TRP A 528 -15.24 2.42 -27.95
N ILE A 529 -14.73 3.62 -27.70
CA ILE A 529 -13.42 4.04 -28.16
C ILE A 529 -12.56 4.42 -26.96
N ILE A 530 -11.38 3.81 -26.90
CA ILE A 530 -10.34 4.09 -25.91
C ILE A 530 -9.21 4.80 -26.65
N PHE A 531 -8.84 5.98 -26.17
CA PHE A 531 -7.89 6.86 -26.86
C PHE A 531 -6.95 7.57 -25.88
N ASP A 532 -5.83 8.04 -26.43
CA ASP A 532 -4.72 8.66 -25.70
C ASP A 532 -4.82 10.20 -25.65
N PHE A 533 -3.76 10.91 -25.23
CA PHE A 533 -3.76 12.36 -24.97
C PHE A 533 -3.73 13.25 -26.23
N ALA A 534 -3.44 12.70 -27.41
CA ALA A 534 -3.25 13.47 -28.63
C ALA A 534 -4.54 13.90 -29.36
N PRO A 535 -5.54 13.03 -29.60
CA PRO A 535 -6.68 13.34 -30.47
C PRO A 535 -7.80 14.11 -29.76
N TYR A 536 -7.55 15.37 -29.38
CA TYR A 536 -8.49 16.22 -28.63
C TYR A 536 -9.88 16.40 -29.28
N TRP A 537 -9.98 16.24 -30.60
CA TRP A 537 -11.22 16.31 -31.39
C TRP A 537 -12.09 15.04 -31.26
N LEU A 538 -11.49 13.91 -30.90
CA LEU A 538 -12.11 12.59 -30.92
C LEU A 538 -13.30 12.41 -29.97
N PRO A 539 -13.27 12.91 -28.71
CA PRO A 539 -14.42 12.77 -27.83
C PRO A 539 -15.67 13.45 -28.39
N THR A 540 -15.52 14.61 -29.02
CA THR A 540 -16.63 15.35 -29.64
C THR A 540 -17.24 14.56 -30.79
N ILE A 541 -16.42 13.92 -31.62
CA ILE A 541 -16.88 13.13 -32.77
C ILE A 541 -17.57 11.84 -32.30
N ALA A 542 -16.96 11.14 -31.35
CA ALA A 542 -17.53 9.94 -30.75
C ALA A 542 -18.88 10.25 -30.04
N ALA A 543 -18.97 11.38 -29.34
CA ALA A 543 -20.20 11.81 -28.67
C ALA A 543 -21.35 12.09 -29.64
N LYS A 544 -21.07 12.73 -30.79
CA LYS A 544 -22.07 12.96 -31.86
C LYS A 544 -22.67 11.67 -32.42
N ARG A 545 -21.99 10.53 -32.22
CA ARG A 545 -22.39 9.20 -32.69
C ARG A 545 -22.83 8.27 -31.56
N GLY A 546 -22.90 8.76 -30.32
CA GLY A 546 -23.32 7.97 -29.16
C GLY A 546 -22.31 6.89 -28.74
N ILE A 547 -21.06 7.00 -29.18
CA ILE A 547 -20.00 6.05 -28.83
C ILE A 547 -19.49 6.38 -27.43
N SER A 548 -19.27 5.37 -26.59
CA SER A 548 -18.67 5.54 -25.26
C SER A 548 -17.16 5.81 -25.35
N LYS A 549 -16.66 6.72 -24.52
CA LYS A 549 -15.35 7.36 -24.66
C LYS A 549 -14.53 7.15 -23.40
N ALA A 550 -13.38 6.50 -23.54
CA ALA A 550 -12.41 6.37 -22.44
C ALA A 550 -11.08 7.03 -22.82
N PHE A 551 -10.67 8.03 -22.04
CA PHE A 551 -9.32 8.58 -22.12
C PHE A 551 -8.38 7.72 -21.28
N PHE A 552 -7.48 6.98 -21.92
CA PHE A 552 -6.49 6.16 -21.24
C PHE A 552 -5.18 6.94 -21.10
N SER A 553 -4.90 7.40 -19.88
CA SER A 553 -3.71 8.17 -19.54
C SER A 553 -2.64 7.32 -18.87
N PHE A 554 -1.40 7.48 -19.34
CA PHE A 554 -0.20 6.91 -18.72
C PHE A 554 0.45 7.83 -17.70
N ILE A 555 -0.07 9.05 -17.57
CA ILE A 555 0.36 10.04 -16.58
C ILE A 555 -0.41 9.76 -15.28
N ASN A 556 0.31 9.75 -14.14
CA ASN A 556 -0.25 9.40 -12.84
C ASN A 556 -1.32 10.42 -12.35
N SER A 557 -2.20 10.00 -11.43
CA SER A 557 -3.34 10.81 -10.98
C SER A 557 -2.93 12.11 -10.28
N TRP A 558 -1.79 12.12 -9.58
CA TRP A 558 -1.30 13.31 -8.88
C TRP A 558 -0.80 14.38 -9.85
N PHE A 559 -0.15 14.00 -10.97
CA PHE A 559 0.32 14.96 -11.97
C PHE A 559 -0.85 15.57 -12.75
N LEU A 560 -1.88 14.78 -13.07
CA LEU A 560 -3.12 15.33 -13.65
C LEU A 560 -3.82 16.30 -12.68
N ALA A 561 -3.82 16.00 -11.38
CA ALA A 561 -4.31 16.93 -10.35
C ALA A 561 -3.43 18.18 -10.22
N PHE A 562 -2.13 18.08 -10.49
CA PHE A 562 -1.17 19.20 -10.45
C PHE A 562 -1.33 20.17 -11.65
N LEU A 563 -1.73 19.67 -12.82
CA LEU A 563 -2.06 20.49 -14.00
C LEU A 563 -3.35 21.30 -13.83
N GLY A 564 -4.21 20.89 -12.89
CA GLY A 564 -5.42 21.61 -12.52
C GLY A 564 -6.68 21.11 -13.24
N PRO A 565 -7.85 21.71 -12.92
CA PRO A 565 -9.13 21.31 -13.52
C PRO A 565 -9.12 21.45 -15.05
N SER A 566 -9.84 20.57 -15.74
CA SER A 566 -9.90 20.58 -17.21
C SER A 566 -10.36 21.93 -17.78
N ASP A 567 -11.22 22.68 -17.08
CA ASP A 567 -11.66 24.01 -17.53
C ASP A 567 -10.55 25.08 -17.45
N VAL A 568 -9.58 24.91 -16.54
CA VAL A 568 -8.38 25.75 -16.43
C VAL A 568 -7.42 25.42 -17.57
N MET A 569 -7.21 24.12 -17.84
CA MET A 569 -6.34 23.61 -18.91
C MET A 569 -6.86 23.97 -20.32
N ILE A 570 -8.18 24.01 -20.53
CA ILE A 570 -8.81 24.31 -21.84
C ILE A 570 -8.79 25.81 -22.16
N ASN A 571 -9.02 26.67 -21.16
CA ASN A 571 -9.19 28.11 -21.37
C ASN A 571 -7.90 28.91 -21.12
N ASP A 572 -6.78 28.22 -20.90
CA ASP A 572 -5.49 28.79 -20.47
C ASP A 572 -5.65 29.77 -19.28
N ALA A 573 -6.58 29.42 -18.38
CA ALA A 573 -6.98 30.24 -17.25
C ALA A 573 -6.16 29.91 -15.98
N ASP A 574 -5.00 29.28 -16.15
CA ASP A 574 -4.10 28.95 -15.04
C ASP A 574 -3.55 30.26 -14.46
N PRO A 575 -3.83 30.59 -13.19
CA PRO A 575 -3.33 31.82 -12.59
C PRO A 575 -1.81 31.81 -12.37
N ARG A 576 -1.13 30.68 -12.62
CA ARG A 576 0.31 30.49 -12.45
C ARG A 576 1.03 30.84 -13.75
N SER A 577 1.96 31.78 -13.70
CA SER A 577 2.66 32.29 -14.90
C SER A 577 4.15 32.53 -14.69
N THR A 578 4.63 32.51 -13.44
CA THR A 578 6.04 32.68 -13.10
C THR A 578 6.62 31.41 -12.49
N VAL A 579 7.94 31.30 -12.41
CA VAL A 579 8.63 30.15 -11.80
C VAL A 579 8.20 29.95 -10.35
N GLU A 580 7.99 31.05 -9.62
CA GLU A 580 7.59 31.06 -8.21
C GLU A 580 6.21 30.42 -7.96
N ASP A 581 5.33 30.44 -8.95
CA ASP A 581 3.99 29.84 -8.85
C ASP A 581 4.01 28.30 -8.94
N PHE A 582 5.09 27.72 -9.46
CA PHE A 582 5.24 26.27 -9.66
C PHE A 582 6.16 25.60 -8.63
N ILE A 583 6.95 26.37 -7.87
CA ILE A 583 7.77 25.88 -6.74
C ILE A 583 7.01 25.84 -5.40
N VAL A 584 5.68 25.99 -5.44
CA VAL A 584 4.78 25.83 -4.30
C VAL A 584 3.60 24.94 -4.66
N PRO A 585 2.99 24.24 -3.68
CA PRO A 585 1.78 23.46 -3.92
C PRO A 585 0.66 24.29 -4.59
N PRO A 586 -0.03 23.76 -5.61
CA PRO A 586 -1.10 24.49 -6.30
C PRO A 586 -2.27 24.78 -5.37
N LYS A 587 -2.91 25.95 -5.53
CA LYS A 587 -3.99 26.43 -4.65
C LYS A 587 -5.24 25.54 -4.62
N TRP A 588 -5.42 24.67 -5.63
CA TRP A 588 -6.51 23.70 -5.69
C TRP A 588 -6.19 22.36 -5.03
N VAL A 589 -5.00 22.21 -4.44
CA VAL A 589 -4.66 21.10 -3.55
C VAL A 589 -5.04 21.51 -2.12
N PRO A 590 -6.11 20.95 -1.53
CA PRO A 590 -6.72 21.49 -0.31
C PRO A 590 -6.06 20.99 0.99
N PHE A 591 -4.91 20.31 0.89
CA PHE A 591 -4.21 19.68 2.02
C PHE A 591 -2.73 20.04 2.01
N GLU A 592 -2.10 20.01 3.19
CA GLU A 592 -0.69 20.33 3.36
C GLU A 592 0.17 19.28 2.63
N THR A 593 0.99 19.73 1.69
CA THR A 593 1.90 18.90 0.89
C THR A 593 3.15 19.67 0.54
N LYS A 594 4.27 18.98 0.34
CA LYS A 594 5.53 19.57 -0.16
C LYS A 594 5.74 19.38 -1.67
N VAL A 595 4.76 18.80 -2.36
CA VAL A 595 4.84 18.50 -3.80
C VAL A 595 4.81 19.81 -4.59
N ALA A 596 5.94 20.15 -5.19
CA ALA A 596 6.18 21.32 -6.05
C ALA A 596 7.34 21.03 -7.03
N TYR A 597 7.49 21.85 -8.08
CA TYR A 597 8.60 21.72 -9.04
C TYR A 597 9.86 22.44 -8.57
N GLU A 598 11.02 22.05 -9.09
CA GLU A 598 12.27 22.79 -8.91
C GLU A 598 12.45 23.87 -10.02
N PRO A 599 13.17 24.98 -9.77
CA PRO A 599 13.34 26.09 -10.71
C PRO A 599 13.78 25.71 -12.14
N TYR A 600 14.57 24.63 -12.29
CA TYR A 600 15.07 24.17 -13.59
C TYR A 600 14.09 23.27 -14.36
N GLU A 601 13.09 22.69 -13.70
CA GLU A 601 12.07 21.79 -14.29
C GLU A 601 10.92 22.58 -14.94
N ILE A 602 10.74 23.82 -14.52
CA ILE A 602 9.59 24.67 -14.86
C ILE A 602 9.62 25.14 -16.32
N ASN A 603 10.80 25.24 -16.94
CA ASN A 603 10.95 25.65 -18.35
C ASN A 603 10.20 24.74 -19.34
N TRP A 604 10.09 23.45 -19.02
CA TRP A 604 9.34 22.49 -19.85
C TRP A 604 7.83 22.65 -19.69
N ILE A 605 7.35 22.92 -18.47
CA ILE A 605 5.93 23.08 -18.12
C ILE A 605 5.36 24.38 -18.69
N LEU A 606 6.12 25.47 -18.56
CA LEU A 606 5.77 26.75 -19.18
C LEU A 606 5.70 26.63 -20.71
N GLY A 607 6.53 25.76 -21.32
CA GLY A 607 6.46 25.44 -22.74
C GLY A 607 5.25 24.58 -23.15
N ALA A 608 4.75 23.72 -22.26
CA ALA A 608 3.59 22.84 -22.52
C ALA A 608 2.23 23.57 -22.55
N GLY A 609 2.15 24.73 -21.89
CA GLY A 609 0.98 25.63 -21.91
C GLY A 609 0.89 26.53 -23.15
N GLN A 610 2.01 26.77 -23.84
CA GLN A 610 2.03 27.66 -25.02
C GLN A 610 1.45 27.00 -26.27
N GLU A 611 0.82 27.80 -27.14
CA GLU A 611 0.38 27.35 -28.46
C GLU A 611 1.57 26.81 -29.26
N ASN A 612 1.46 25.56 -29.72
CA ASN A 612 2.47 24.92 -30.56
C ASN A 612 2.04 24.95 -32.05
N LEU A 613 2.83 24.36 -32.97
CA LEU A 613 2.57 24.37 -34.42
C LEU A 613 1.21 23.78 -34.87
N THR A 614 0.45 23.19 -33.96
CA THR A 614 -0.92 22.69 -34.19
C THR A 614 -2.03 23.70 -33.85
N GLY A 615 -1.69 24.82 -33.21
CA GLY A 615 -2.66 25.81 -32.72
C GLY A 615 -3.39 25.40 -31.43
N VAL A 616 -2.99 24.30 -30.78
CA VAL A 616 -3.56 23.81 -29.52
C VAL A 616 -2.44 23.29 -28.60
N SER A 617 -2.35 23.80 -27.37
CA SER A 617 -1.36 23.38 -26.37
C SER A 617 -1.61 21.96 -25.86
N ASP A 618 -0.59 21.32 -25.27
CA ASP A 618 -0.72 19.94 -24.74
C ASP A 618 -1.62 19.89 -23.50
N SER A 619 -1.60 20.95 -22.70
CA SER A 619 -2.54 21.17 -21.58
C SER A 619 -3.98 21.25 -22.10
N SER A 620 -4.24 22.05 -23.15
CA SER A 620 -5.59 22.17 -23.71
C SER A 620 -6.08 20.86 -24.35
N ARG A 621 -5.20 20.10 -25.01
CA ARG A 621 -5.52 18.76 -25.53
C ARG A 621 -5.96 17.82 -24.41
N SER A 622 -5.16 17.72 -23.36
CA SER A 622 -5.45 16.85 -22.21
C SER A 622 -6.73 17.27 -21.49
N GLY A 623 -6.95 18.57 -21.30
CA GLY A 623 -8.16 19.11 -20.71
C GLY A 623 -9.42 18.80 -21.54
N MET A 624 -9.37 18.96 -22.87
CA MET A 624 -10.49 18.63 -23.76
C MET A 624 -10.83 17.15 -23.75
N LEU A 625 -9.82 16.28 -23.67
CA LEU A 625 -10.00 14.83 -23.58
C LEU A 625 -10.61 14.42 -22.24
N MET A 626 -10.11 14.96 -21.12
CA MET A 626 -10.64 14.70 -19.79
C MET A 626 -12.09 15.18 -19.67
N LYS A 627 -12.41 16.37 -20.21
CA LYS A 627 -13.76 16.93 -20.22
C LYS A 627 -14.72 16.18 -21.15
N GLY A 628 -14.22 15.70 -22.28
CA GLY A 628 -15.02 15.04 -23.32
C GLY A 628 -15.20 13.53 -23.14
N SER A 629 -14.43 12.89 -22.25
CA SER A 629 -14.49 11.45 -22.02
C SER A 629 -15.53 11.09 -20.97
N ASP A 630 -16.15 9.92 -21.15
CA ASP A 630 -17.09 9.37 -20.15
C ASP A 630 -16.31 8.76 -18.98
N VAL A 631 -15.08 8.32 -19.24
CA VAL A 631 -14.17 7.73 -18.26
C VAL A 631 -12.74 8.19 -18.49
N ILE A 632 -12.02 8.47 -17.41
CA ILE A 632 -10.55 8.58 -17.43
C ILE A 632 -9.98 7.27 -16.90
N ALA A 633 -9.37 6.48 -17.77
CA ALA A 633 -8.65 5.28 -17.44
C ALA A 633 -7.20 5.65 -17.07
N LEU A 634 -6.76 5.36 -15.85
CA LEU A 634 -5.36 5.55 -15.43
C LEU A 634 -4.67 4.21 -15.26
N ARG A 635 -3.40 4.14 -15.66
CA ARG A 635 -2.51 3.03 -15.30
C ARG A 635 -1.96 3.30 -13.89
N GLN A 636 -2.56 2.66 -12.88
CA GLN A 636 -2.09 2.68 -11.49
C GLN A 636 -2.06 1.26 -10.93
N SER A 637 -1.12 0.95 -10.02
CA SER A 637 -1.23 -0.25 -9.20
C SER A 637 -2.39 -0.05 -8.21
N TYR A 638 -3.27 -1.03 -8.11
CA TYR A 638 -4.39 -1.04 -7.16
C TYR A 638 -4.26 -2.34 -6.37
N ASP A 639 -3.42 -2.35 -5.33
CA ASP A 639 -3.29 -3.48 -4.40
C ASP A 639 -3.03 -2.99 -2.96
N GLN A 640 -3.88 -2.07 -2.47
CA GLN A 640 -4.02 -1.82 -1.03
C GLN A 640 -5.41 -2.25 -0.53
N HIS A 641 -5.54 -3.56 -0.26
CA HIS A 641 -6.59 -4.14 0.59
C HIS A 641 -5.93 -5.20 1.51
N PRO A 642 -6.03 -5.10 2.85
CA PRO A 642 -5.71 -6.20 3.75
C PRO A 642 -6.93 -7.13 3.91
N LEU A 643 -6.70 -8.44 3.96
CA LEU A 643 -7.67 -9.55 4.10
C LEU A 643 -8.34 -10.08 2.83
N SER A 644 -7.53 -10.61 1.91
CA SER A 644 -7.83 -11.88 1.26
C SER A 644 -6.60 -12.78 1.28
N ALA A 645 -6.69 -13.97 1.88
CA ALA A 645 -5.74 -15.04 1.64
C ALA A 645 -6.08 -15.65 0.27
N PHE A 646 -5.08 -15.71 -0.62
CA PHE A 646 -5.08 -16.14 -2.03
C PHE A 646 -5.52 -15.09 -3.07
N PRO A 647 -4.56 -14.54 -3.86
CA PRO A 647 -4.88 -13.75 -5.04
C PRO A 647 -5.26 -14.67 -6.21
N SER A 648 -6.52 -14.63 -6.65
CA SER A 648 -6.91 -15.21 -7.93
C SER A 648 -6.49 -14.28 -9.08
N LYS A 649 -5.40 -14.67 -9.75
CA LYS A 649 -5.01 -14.44 -11.17
C LYS A 649 -5.50 -13.18 -11.90
N HIS A 650 -4.50 -12.42 -12.36
CA HIS A 650 -4.48 -11.58 -13.57
C HIS A 650 -5.65 -10.60 -13.75
N SER A 651 -5.49 -9.38 -13.27
CA SER A 651 -6.23 -8.24 -13.79
C SER A 651 -5.30 -7.06 -14.05
N LEU A 652 -5.16 -6.70 -15.32
CA LEU A 652 -4.85 -5.34 -15.73
C LEU A 652 -5.94 -4.43 -15.11
N THR A 653 -5.64 -3.80 -13.96
CA THR A 653 -6.58 -2.87 -13.32
C THR A 653 -6.48 -1.53 -14.04
N ILE A 654 -7.39 -1.34 -14.99
CA ILE A 654 -7.68 -0.03 -15.54
C ILE A 654 -8.45 0.71 -14.43
N VAL A 655 -7.85 1.72 -13.80
CA VAL A 655 -8.60 2.61 -12.91
C VAL A 655 -9.46 3.48 -13.80
N MET A 656 -10.69 3.03 -14.05
CA MET A 656 -11.72 3.86 -14.64
C MET A 656 -12.13 4.87 -13.55
N LEU A 657 -11.50 6.04 -13.52
CA LEU A 657 -12.07 7.24 -12.91
C LEU A 657 -13.28 7.63 -13.76
N GLY A 658 -14.33 6.81 -13.66
CA GLY A 658 -15.69 7.31 -13.71
C GLY A 658 -15.96 7.98 -12.37
N LYS A 659 -16.92 8.90 -12.33
CA LYS A 659 -17.18 9.79 -11.19
C LYS A 659 -17.54 9.11 -9.85
N GLU A 660 -17.39 7.79 -9.65
CA GLU A 660 -18.01 6.99 -8.56
C GLU A 660 -17.17 5.77 -8.04
N THR A 661 -16.31 5.89 -7.00
CA THR A 661 -15.68 4.74 -6.26
C THR A 661 -15.37 5.10 -4.78
N ASN A 662 -16.18 4.68 -3.79
CA ASN A 662 -15.95 5.05 -2.37
C ASN A 662 -16.53 4.05 -1.31
N SER A 663 -16.70 2.75 -1.60
CA SER A 663 -17.73 1.93 -0.92
C SER A 663 -17.34 0.51 -0.40
N LEU A 664 -16.08 0.14 -0.09
CA LEU A 664 -15.75 -1.28 0.25
C LEU A 664 -15.09 -1.55 1.63
N CYS A 665 -14.45 -0.58 2.28
CA CYS A 665 -13.46 -0.84 3.35
C CYS A 665 -13.94 -1.22 4.77
N ASN A 666 -15.21 -1.59 5.04
CA ASN A 666 -15.78 -1.36 6.40
C ASN A 666 -16.39 -2.52 7.18
N MET A 667 -16.22 -3.76 6.76
CA MET A 667 -17.07 -4.83 7.29
C MET A 667 -16.42 -5.76 8.33
N ILE A 668 -15.16 -5.55 8.75
CA ILE A 668 -14.35 -6.60 9.42
C ILE A 668 -14.21 -6.46 10.97
N SER A 669 -14.59 -5.35 11.60
CA SER A 669 -14.03 -4.98 12.92
C SER A 669 -14.73 -5.39 14.24
N SER A 670 -15.64 -6.37 14.35
CA SER A 670 -16.15 -6.75 15.71
C SER A 670 -16.68 -8.17 15.91
N CYS A 671 -16.04 -8.95 16.80
CA CYS A 671 -16.69 -9.90 17.73
C CYS A 671 -15.65 -10.57 18.68
N GLU A 672 -15.31 -9.89 19.79
CA GLU A 672 -14.63 -10.47 20.95
C GLU A 672 -15.56 -10.45 22.17
N ASN A 673 -15.53 -11.56 22.94
CA ASN A 673 -16.03 -11.79 24.31
C ASN A 673 -17.32 -12.59 24.50
N SER A 674 -17.16 -13.89 24.82
CA SER A 674 -18.05 -14.60 25.76
C SER A 674 -17.33 -15.76 26.46
N CYS A 675 -17.73 -15.98 27.72
CA CYS A 675 -17.17 -16.75 28.84
C CYS A 675 -16.88 -18.25 28.59
N PHE A 676 -17.29 -18.80 27.45
CA PHE A 676 -17.10 -20.20 27.06
C PHE A 676 -15.62 -20.61 26.88
N ILE A 677 -14.77 -19.63 26.52
CA ILE A 677 -13.33 -19.85 26.29
C ILE A 677 -12.58 -20.15 27.60
N GLN A 678 -13.06 -19.68 28.76
CA GLN A 678 -12.34 -19.88 30.03
C GLN A 678 -12.46 -21.30 30.60
N HIS A 679 -13.48 -22.08 30.22
CA HIS A 679 -13.65 -23.46 30.71
C HIS A 679 -12.81 -24.48 29.92
N ILE A 680 -12.60 -24.21 28.62
CA ILE A 680 -11.84 -25.08 27.70
C ILE A 680 -10.33 -25.02 27.96
N LEU A 681 -9.83 -23.91 28.50
CA LEU A 681 -8.39 -23.70 28.79
C LEU A 681 -7.82 -24.59 29.91
N LYS A 682 -8.62 -25.39 30.62
CA LYS A 682 -8.17 -26.15 31.81
C LYS A 682 -7.86 -27.63 31.62
N THR A 683 -8.19 -28.27 30.50
CA THR A 683 -7.94 -29.72 30.32
C THR A 683 -7.02 -29.99 29.13
N GLN A 684 -5.70 -29.92 29.39
CA GLN A 684 -4.67 -30.25 28.42
C GLN A 684 -4.61 -31.76 28.15
N LYS A 685 -5.02 -32.19 26.95
CA LYS A 685 -4.33 -33.17 26.08
C LYS A 685 -5.15 -33.41 24.81
N TRP A 686 -4.46 -33.30 23.66
CA TRP A 686 -4.92 -33.41 22.26
C TRP A 686 -5.49 -32.13 21.63
N GLN A 687 -4.73 -31.42 20.77
CA GLN A 687 -5.27 -30.55 19.70
C GLN A 687 -4.21 -30.02 18.70
N THR A 688 -3.92 -30.79 17.64
CA THR A 688 -3.33 -30.25 16.39
C THR A 688 -4.07 -30.77 15.15
N ILE A 689 -5.32 -31.22 15.27
CA ILE A 689 -6.15 -31.60 14.10
C ILE A 689 -7.56 -30.97 14.12
N ILE A 690 -7.93 -30.19 15.14
CA ILE A 690 -9.28 -29.60 15.18
C ILE A 690 -9.24 -28.14 15.65
N VAL A 691 -8.60 -27.27 14.86
CA VAL A 691 -8.77 -25.80 15.01
C VAL A 691 -9.07 -25.12 13.66
N PHE A 692 -8.51 -25.58 12.54
CA PHE A 692 -9.00 -25.16 11.20
C PHE A 692 -10.38 -25.72 10.87
N GLY A 693 -10.67 -26.94 11.33
CA GLY A 693 -12.00 -27.54 11.21
C GLY A 693 -13.05 -26.89 12.10
N LEU A 694 -12.71 -26.24 13.21
CA LEU A 694 -13.70 -25.62 14.11
C LEU A 694 -13.92 -24.13 13.87
N LEU A 695 -13.09 -23.42 13.11
CA LEU A 695 -13.43 -22.05 12.69
C LEU A 695 -14.36 -22.08 11.47
N ILE A 696 -14.08 -22.96 10.51
CA ILE A 696 -15.01 -23.25 9.41
C ILE A 696 -16.26 -23.96 9.94
N TYR A 697 -16.16 -24.89 10.90
CA TYR A 697 -17.35 -25.52 11.50
C TYR A 697 -18.03 -24.65 12.56
N LYS A 698 -17.45 -23.57 13.09
CA LYS A 698 -18.16 -22.62 13.97
C LYS A 698 -18.82 -21.50 13.17
N ASP A 699 -18.33 -21.15 11.98
CA ASP A 699 -19.08 -20.34 11.01
C ASP A 699 -20.18 -21.16 10.31
N ILE A 700 -19.90 -22.41 9.95
CA ILE A 700 -20.92 -23.33 9.40
C ILE A 700 -21.90 -23.79 10.50
N MET A 701 -21.47 -23.99 11.75
CA MET A 701 -22.37 -24.28 12.88
C MET A 701 -22.93 -23.04 13.56
N GLN A 702 -22.47 -21.80 13.35
CA GLN A 702 -23.29 -20.62 13.69
C GLN A 702 -24.38 -20.47 12.64
N TYR A 703 -24.14 -20.76 11.36
CA TYR A 703 -25.25 -20.87 10.40
C TYR A 703 -26.22 -22.04 10.67
N SER A 704 -25.78 -23.08 11.40
CA SER A 704 -26.63 -24.22 11.81
C SER A 704 -27.17 -24.13 13.26
N ALA A 705 -26.55 -23.35 14.16
CA ALA A 705 -26.99 -23.14 15.55
C ALA A 705 -27.68 -21.77 15.77
N MET A 706 -27.69 -20.86 14.79
CA MET A 706 -28.56 -19.67 14.80
C MET A 706 -30.03 -20.00 14.58
N ALA A 707 -30.38 -21.28 14.46
CA ALA A 707 -31.77 -21.71 14.56
C ALA A 707 -32.37 -21.53 15.98
N ASN A 708 -31.59 -21.10 16.99
CA ASN A 708 -32.05 -21.00 18.39
C ASN A 708 -31.61 -19.74 19.18
N GLU A 709 -31.00 -18.71 18.58
CA GLU A 709 -30.82 -17.41 19.28
C GLU A 709 -32.15 -16.62 19.29
N PRO A 710 -32.50 -15.94 20.39
CA PRO A 710 -33.74 -15.18 20.46
C PRO A 710 -33.72 -14.05 19.43
N LYS A 711 -34.72 -14.05 18.55
CA LYS A 711 -34.92 -13.01 17.55
C LYS A 711 -35.21 -11.68 18.27
N LEU A 712 -34.21 -10.80 18.31
CA LEU A 712 -34.37 -9.45 18.84
C LEU A 712 -35.27 -8.58 17.96
N HIS A 713 -36.06 -7.71 18.59
CA HIS A 713 -36.79 -6.61 17.96
C HIS A 713 -36.07 -5.28 18.19
N VAL A 714 -35.63 -4.66 17.09
CA VAL A 714 -34.85 -3.42 17.09
C VAL A 714 -35.63 -2.29 16.42
N VAL A 715 -35.86 -1.20 17.13
CA VAL A 715 -36.47 0.01 16.57
C VAL A 715 -35.38 0.99 16.12
N MET A 716 -35.52 1.54 14.93
CA MET A 716 -34.63 2.56 14.37
C MET A 716 -35.39 3.87 14.18
N PHE A 717 -34.83 4.96 14.72
CA PHE A 717 -35.43 6.28 14.64
C PHE A 717 -34.38 7.37 14.30
N PRO A 718 -34.03 7.52 13.01
CA PRO A 718 -33.05 8.51 12.55
C PRO A 718 -33.63 9.92 12.44
N TRP A 719 -32.78 10.92 12.69
CA TRP A 719 -33.09 12.33 12.37
C TRP A 719 -33.54 12.50 10.91
N SER A 720 -34.53 13.38 10.67
CA SER A 720 -35.14 13.66 9.36
C SER A 720 -34.21 14.40 8.38
N ALA A 721 -33.05 13.82 8.10
CA ALA A 721 -32.11 14.21 7.08
C ALA A 721 -31.56 12.94 6.45
N PHE A 722 -31.58 12.83 5.12
CA PHE A 722 -31.23 11.56 4.47
C PHE A 722 -29.76 11.14 4.65
N GLY A 723 -28.87 12.09 4.98
CA GLY A 723 -27.52 11.77 5.43
C GLY A 723 -27.49 10.92 6.71
N HIS A 724 -28.56 10.93 7.50
CA HIS A 724 -28.77 10.11 8.70
C HIS A 724 -29.70 8.92 8.41
N ILE A 725 -30.81 9.13 7.69
CA ILE A 725 -31.80 8.06 7.42
C ILE A 725 -31.16 6.86 6.68
N ILE A 726 -30.24 7.11 5.75
CA ILE A 726 -29.69 6.04 4.91
C ILE A 726 -28.64 5.19 5.62
N PRO A 727 -27.68 5.77 6.38
CA PRO A 727 -26.83 4.96 7.23
C PRO A 727 -27.60 4.09 8.23
N PHE A 728 -28.73 4.59 8.75
CA PHE A 728 -29.63 3.77 9.57
C PHE A 728 -30.27 2.63 8.77
N LEU A 729 -30.69 2.87 7.53
CA LEU A 729 -31.26 1.82 6.67
C LEU A 729 -30.23 0.75 6.31
N GLU A 730 -28.97 1.13 6.08
CA GLU A 730 -27.89 0.17 5.82
C GLU A 730 -27.56 -0.64 7.08
N LEU A 731 -27.51 0.01 8.25
CA LEU A 731 -27.41 -0.70 9.53
C LEU A 731 -28.60 -1.66 9.73
N ALA A 732 -29.81 -1.28 9.31
CA ALA A 732 -30.98 -2.14 9.35
C ALA A 732 -30.77 -3.41 8.51
N LYS A 733 -30.26 -3.28 7.28
CA LYS A 733 -29.97 -4.44 6.42
C LYS A 733 -28.95 -5.38 7.09
N PHE A 734 -27.89 -4.85 7.71
CA PHE A 734 -26.89 -5.68 8.39
C PHE A 734 -27.43 -6.43 9.63
N ILE A 735 -28.34 -5.82 10.38
CA ILE A 735 -28.99 -6.47 11.54
C ILE A 735 -30.03 -7.49 11.06
N ALA A 736 -30.80 -7.17 10.02
CA ALA A 736 -31.80 -8.06 9.43
C ALA A 736 -31.18 -9.28 8.74
N GLN A 737 -30.00 -9.14 8.13
CA GLN A 737 -29.21 -10.26 7.57
C GLN A 737 -28.86 -11.32 8.61
N ARG A 738 -28.80 -10.95 9.89
CA ARG A 738 -28.57 -11.87 11.02
C ARG A 738 -29.86 -12.47 11.59
N GLY A 739 -31.01 -12.22 10.96
CA GLY A 739 -32.30 -12.83 11.31
C GLY A 739 -33.13 -12.06 12.34
N HIS A 740 -32.68 -10.88 12.78
CA HIS A 740 -33.42 -10.04 13.74
C HIS A 740 -34.55 -9.24 13.08
N GLU A 741 -35.52 -8.81 13.90
CA GLU A 741 -36.64 -7.99 13.47
C GLU A 741 -36.34 -6.51 13.66
N ILE A 742 -36.66 -5.71 12.65
CA ILE A 742 -36.40 -4.28 12.65
C ILE A 742 -37.70 -3.53 12.38
N THR A 743 -37.97 -2.54 13.20
CA THR A 743 -38.96 -1.52 12.89
C THR A 743 -38.27 -0.20 12.59
N PHE A 744 -38.37 0.24 11.34
CA PHE A 744 -37.78 1.47 10.87
C PHE A 744 -38.82 2.58 10.88
N ILE A 745 -38.69 3.52 11.81
CA ILE A 745 -39.65 4.60 12.02
C ILE A 745 -39.13 5.86 11.32
N SER A 746 -39.95 6.43 10.45
CA SER A 746 -39.73 7.77 9.91
C SER A 746 -41.05 8.37 9.46
N THR A 747 -41.01 9.55 8.88
CA THR A 747 -42.22 10.26 8.44
C THR A 747 -42.75 9.63 7.15
N PRO A 748 -44.06 9.78 6.86
CA PRO A 748 -44.68 9.14 5.70
C PRO A 748 -43.94 9.39 4.39
N ARG A 749 -43.61 10.66 4.11
CA ARG A 749 -42.96 11.06 2.86
C ARG A 749 -41.49 10.66 2.81
N ASN A 750 -40.82 10.57 3.96
CA ASN A 750 -39.44 10.08 3.99
C ASN A 750 -39.37 8.57 3.72
N ILE A 751 -40.30 7.77 4.27
CA ILE A 751 -40.41 6.34 3.94
C ILE A 751 -40.72 6.15 2.46
N ASP A 752 -41.63 6.93 1.89
CA ASP A 752 -41.97 6.84 0.46
C ASP A 752 -40.82 7.25 -0.48
N ARG A 753 -39.79 7.92 0.05
CA ARG A 753 -38.58 8.31 -0.68
C ARG A 753 -37.42 7.31 -0.51
N LEU A 754 -37.56 6.32 0.38
CA LEU A 754 -36.52 5.31 0.59
C LEU A 754 -36.43 4.35 -0.59
N PRO A 755 -35.23 3.82 -0.89
CA PRO A 755 -35.10 2.75 -1.87
C PRO A 755 -35.91 1.53 -1.41
N GLU A 756 -36.46 0.79 -2.37
CA GLU A 756 -37.12 -0.49 -2.07
C GLU A 756 -36.15 -1.43 -1.37
N ILE A 757 -36.63 -2.15 -0.35
CA ILE A 757 -35.81 -3.14 0.34
C ILE A 757 -35.84 -4.46 -0.43
N PRO A 758 -34.71 -5.16 -0.57
CA PRO A 758 -34.64 -6.46 -1.21
C PRO A 758 -35.67 -7.42 -0.62
N PRO A 759 -36.32 -8.28 -1.44
CA PRO A 759 -37.32 -9.23 -0.97
C PRO A 759 -36.84 -10.12 0.20
N ILE A 760 -35.53 -10.37 0.27
CA ILE A 760 -34.89 -11.13 1.36
C ILE A 760 -35.00 -10.43 2.74
N PHE A 761 -35.20 -9.12 2.79
CA PHE A 761 -35.36 -8.34 4.03
C PHE A 761 -36.81 -7.95 4.32
N ALA A 762 -37.75 -8.19 3.41
CA ALA A 762 -39.14 -7.75 3.52
C ALA A 762 -39.89 -8.37 4.72
N SER A 763 -39.49 -9.57 5.17
CA SER A 763 -40.04 -10.21 6.37
C SER A 763 -39.37 -9.78 7.68
N SER A 764 -38.29 -9.00 7.60
CA SER A 764 -37.43 -8.66 8.74
C SER A 764 -37.37 -7.15 9.00
N ILE A 765 -37.69 -6.30 8.03
CA ILE A 765 -37.71 -4.84 8.19
C ILE A 765 -39.13 -4.32 7.95
N THR A 766 -39.75 -3.74 8.98
CA THR A 766 -41.08 -3.13 8.93
C THR A 766 -40.96 -1.62 9.00
N PHE A 767 -41.54 -0.91 8.03
CA PHE A 767 -41.59 0.55 8.04
C PHE A 767 -42.83 1.07 8.78
N VAL A 768 -42.63 1.98 9.74
CA VAL A 768 -43.72 2.63 10.49
C VAL A 768 -43.69 4.13 10.22
N LYS A 769 -44.81 4.64 9.68
CA LYS A 769 -44.98 6.03 9.27
C LYS A 769 -45.60 6.85 10.40
N ILE A 770 -44.86 7.80 10.97
CA ILE A 770 -45.37 8.74 11.98
C ILE A 770 -45.34 10.18 11.41
N PRO A 771 -46.50 10.84 11.21
CA PRO A 771 -46.54 12.20 10.65
C PRO A 771 -45.91 13.23 11.60
N LEU A 772 -45.19 14.21 11.03
CA LEU A 772 -44.67 15.34 11.81
C LEU A 772 -45.80 16.30 12.25
N PRO A 773 -45.82 16.73 13.52
CA PRO A 773 -46.66 17.82 13.98
C PRO A 773 -46.37 19.10 13.19
N ARG A 774 -47.40 19.81 12.75
CA ARG A 774 -47.22 21.04 11.97
C ARG A 774 -46.81 22.20 12.89
N VAL A 775 -45.53 22.53 12.90
CA VAL A 775 -44.98 23.64 13.70
C VAL A 775 -44.11 24.54 12.84
N GLY A 776 -44.72 25.52 12.16
CA GLY A 776 -43.99 26.54 11.39
C GLY A 776 -43.24 26.03 10.15
N LEU A 777 -43.48 24.78 9.72
CA LEU A 777 -42.85 24.19 8.55
C LEU A 777 -43.67 24.43 7.27
N PRO A 778 -43.01 24.56 6.10
CA PRO A 778 -43.68 24.59 4.81
C PRO A 778 -44.54 23.35 4.56
N GLU A 779 -45.54 23.49 3.70
CA GLU A 779 -46.47 22.39 3.40
C GLU A 779 -45.72 21.20 2.77
N ASN A 780 -45.94 20.00 3.35
CA ASN A 780 -45.28 18.74 2.99
C ASN A 780 -43.77 18.66 3.28
N ALA A 781 -43.20 19.59 4.04
CA ALA A 781 -41.81 19.51 4.47
C ALA A 781 -41.65 18.50 5.61
N GLU A 782 -40.86 17.44 5.37
CA GLU A 782 -40.63 16.38 6.37
C GLU A 782 -39.14 16.05 6.57
N ALA A 783 -38.24 16.65 5.80
CA ALA A 783 -36.80 16.50 5.93
C ALA A 783 -36.05 17.83 5.74
N THR A 784 -34.77 17.86 6.13
CA THR A 784 -33.91 19.05 5.96
C THR A 784 -33.78 19.50 4.50
N MET A 785 -33.91 18.57 3.55
CA MET A 785 -33.91 18.90 2.11
C MET A 785 -35.16 19.64 1.62
N ASP A 786 -36.26 19.61 2.39
CA ASP A 786 -37.51 20.28 2.04
C ASP A 786 -37.57 21.73 2.54
N ILE A 787 -36.55 22.19 3.29
CA ILE A 787 -36.56 23.45 4.02
C ILE A 787 -35.24 24.21 3.88
N ARG A 788 -35.24 25.51 4.20
CA ARG A 788 -34.02 26.32 4.25
C ARG A 788 -33.33 26.17 5.61
N ASN A 789 -32.04 26.49 5.69
CA ASN A 789 -31.26 26.34 6.93
C ASN A 789 -31.85 27.11 8.12
N GLU A 790 -32.41 28.30 7.89
CA GLU A 790 -33.09 29.11 8.91
C GLU A 790 -34.36 28.45 9.48
N ASP A 791 -34.95 27.50 8.74
CA ASP A 791 -36.17 26.78 9.10
C ASP A 791 -35.87 25.45 9.83
N ILE A 792 -34.60 25.00 9.90
CA ILE A 792 -34.18 23.79 10.63
C ILE A 792 -34.63 23.76 12.10
N PRO A 793 -34.58 24.88 12.87
CA PRO A 793 -35.07 24.86 14.24
C PRO A 793 -36.58 24.55 14.35
N HIS A 794 -37.39 24.92 13.34
CA HIS A 794 -38.81 24.54 13.27
C HIS A 794 -38.98 23.04 13.01
N LEU A 795 -38.11 22.44 12.19
CA LEU A 795 -38.10 21.00 11.96
C LEU A 795 -37.71 20.23 13.23
N LYS A 796 -36.71 20.71 13.98
CA LYS A 796 -36.34 20.12 15.28
C LYS A 796 -37.50 20.20 16.28
N LYS A 797 -38.20 21.34 16.33
CA LYS A 797 -39.37 21.51 17.20
C LYS A 797 -40.54 20.60 16.82
N ALA A 798 -40.77 20.39 15.53
CA ALA A 798 -41.75 19.41 15.06
C ALA A 798 -41.34 17.97 15.41
N TYR A 799 -40.05 17.64 15.26
CA TYR A 799 -39.49 16.34 15.62
C TYR A 799 -39.55 16.07 17.14
N ASP A 800 -39.38 17.11 17.97
CA ASP A 800 -39.62 17.02 19.42
C ASP A 800 -41.07 16.69 19.76
N GLY A 801 -42.00 17.26 18.99
CA GLY A 801 -43.43 16.98 19.16
C GLY A 801 -43.85 15.55 18.83
N LEU A 802 -42.94 14.70 18.33
CA LEU A 802 -43.18 13.25 18.14
C LEU A 802 -43.05 12.44 19.44
N GLU A 803 -42.65 13.07 20.54
CA GLU A 803 -42.48 12.40 21.84
C GLU A 803 -43.69 11.55 22.27
N PRO A 804 -44.93 12.06 22.28
CA PRO A 804 -46.07 11.28 22.75
C PRO A 804 -46.38 10.07 21.86
N GLU A 805 -46.30 10.23 20.54
CA GLU A 805 -46.56 9.17 19.57
C GLU A 805 -45.51 8.07 19.63
N LEU A 806 -44.23 8.43 19.67
CA LEU A 806 -43.15 7.44 19.74
C LEU A 806 -43.12 6.74 21.10
N THR A 807 -43.38 7.47 22.20
CA THR A 807 -43.50 6.86 23.53
C THR A 807 -44.60 5.82 23.56
N ARG A 808 -45.81 6.16 23.06
CA ARG A 808 -46.93 5.22 22.98
C ARG A 808 -46.61 4.01 22.11
N PHE A 809 -45.89 4.21 21.00
CA PHE A 809 -45.42 3.11 20.16
C PHE A 809 -44.49 2.17 20.93
N LEU A 810 -43.49 2.70 21.64
CA LEU A 810 -42.54 1.90 22.42
C LEU A 810 -43.21 1.18 23.59
N GLU A 811 -44.19 1.79 24.25
CA GLU A 811 -45.02 1.15 25.28
C GLU A 811 -45.83 -0.03 24.74
N SER A 812 -46.30 0.07 23.49
CA SER A 812 -47.11 -0.98 22.86
C SER A 812 -46.30 -2.09 22.20
N SER A 813 -45.11 -1.77 21.69
CA SER A 813 -44.26 -2.69 20.91
C SER A 813 -43.16 -3.34 21.73
N LEU A 814 -42.73 -2.70 22.82
CA LEU A 814 -41.70 -3.18 23.76
C LEU A 814 -40.48 -3.81 23.06
N PRO A 815 -39.78 -3.07 22.18
CA PRO A 815 -38.61 -3.59 21.49
C PRO A 815 -37.47 -3.88 22.47
N ASP A 816 -36.58 -4.81 22.10
CA ASP A 816 -35.38 -5.09 22.87
C ASP A 816 -34.40 -3.91 22.82
N TRP A 817 -34.29 -3.29 21.65
CA TRP A 817 -33.39 -2.16 21.40
C TRP A 817 -34.08 -1.01 20.68
N ILE A 818 -33.68 0.20 21.00
CA ILE A 818 -33.92 1.39 20.19
C ILE A 818 -32.60 2.07 19.82
N ILE A 819 -32.43 2.33 18.53
CA ILE A 819 -31.27 3.00 17.93
C ILE A 819 -31.73 4.36 17.38
N PHE A 820 -31.04 5.42 17.78
CA PHE A 820 -31.42 6.80 17.47
C PHE A 820 -30.19 7.72 17.37
N ASP A 821 -30.38 8.88 16.74
CA ASP A 821 -29.33 9.89 16.55
C ASP A 821 -29.52 11.10 17.49
N PHE A 822 -28.89 12.25 17.22
CA PHE A 822 -28.79 13.41 18.12
C PHE A 822 -30.07 14.22 18.34
N ALA A 823 -31.12 14.01 17.53
CA ALA A 823 -32.31 14.86 17.56
C ALA A 823 -33.29 14.55 18.71
N PRO A 824 -33.74 13.30 18.95
CA PRO A 824 -34.78 12.99 19.93
C PRO A 824 -34.23 12.90 21.37
N TYR A 825 -33.77 14.01 21.94
CA TYR A 825 -33.14 14.05 23.28
C TYR A 825 -34.01 13.54 24.44
N TRP A 826 -35.33 13.56 24.26
CA TRP A 826 -36.33 13.03 25.20
C TRP A 826 -36.41 11.50 25.20
N LEU A 827 -35.93 10.83 24.16
CA LEU A 827 -36.11 9.39 23.93
C LEU A 827 -35.52 8.51 25.05
N PRO A 828 -34.31 8.76 25.58
CA PRO A 828 -33.77 7.97 26.69
C PRO A 828 -34.56 8.12 27.98
N ILE A 829 -35.25 9.26 28.15
CA ILE A 829 -36.08 9.57 29.33
C ILE A 829 -37.49 9.00 29.17
N ALA A 830 -38.03 8.98 27.95
CA ALA A 830 -39.30 8.39 27.57
C ALA A 830 -39.28 6.85 27.60
N ALA A 831 -38.13 6.23 27.29
CA ALA A 831 -37.92 4.79 27.30
C ALA A 831 -37.73 4.17 28.70
N LYS A 832 -38.53 4.58 29.69
CA LYS A 832 -38.54 4.02 31.08
C LYS A 832 -39.04 2.57 31.18
N LEU A 833 -39.01 1.81 30.08
CA LEU A 833 -39.68 0.54 29.87
C LEU A 833 -38.73 -0.68 29.87
N GLY A 834 -37.48 -0.49 30.30
CA GLY A 834 -36.46 -1.55 30.27
C GLY A 834 -35.87 -1.83 28.88
N ILE A 835 -36.12 -0.95 27.90
CA ILE A 835 -35.60 -1.02 26.54
C ILE A 835 -34.12 -0.61 26.51
N SER A 836 -33.27 -1.38 25.80
CA SER A 836 -31.85 -1.04 25.61
C SER A 836 -31.68 0.06 24.55
N LYS A 837 -30.73 0.96 24.74
CA LYS A 837 -30.63 2.23 24.01
C LYS A 837 -29.25 2.38 23.38
N ALA A 838 -29.20 2.61 22.08
CA ALA A 838 -27.97 2.88 21.36
C ALA A 838 -28.02 4.25 20.66
N PHE A 839 -27.06 5.11 21.01
CA PHE A 839 -26.82 6.35 20.26
C PHE A 839 -25.96 6.03 19.05
N PHE A 840 -26.52 6.11 17.85
CA PHE A 840 -25.78 5.90 16.61
C PHE A 840 -25.48 7.26 15.97
N SER A 841 -24.20 7.59 15.88
CA SER A 841 -23.74 8.83 15.25
C SER A 841 -23.00 8.57 13.94
N ILE A 842 -23.35 9.37 12.95
CA ILE A 842 -22.66 9.45 11.66
C ILE A 842 -21.51 10.47 11.67
N ILE A 843 -21.32 11.19 12.78
CA ILE A 843 -20.25 12.18 12.97
C ILE A 843 -19.00 11.46 13.48
N ASN A 844 -17.82 11.93 13.07
CA ASN A 844 -16.55 11.30 13.43
C ASN A 844 -16.21 11.41 14.93
N SER A 845 -15.31 10.53 15.39
CA SER A 845 -15.07 10.34 16.82
C SER A 845 -14.26 11.48 17.45
N TRP A 846 -13.35 12.11 16.70
CA TRP A 846 -12.59 13.25 17.21
C TRP A 846 -13.47 14.48 17.46
N PHE A 847 -14.49 14.73 16.63
CA PHE A 847 -15.39 15.86 16.83
C PHE A 847 -16.27 15.67 18.06
N LEU A 848 -16.79 14.45 18.28
CA LEU A 848 -17.55 14.15 19.49
C LEU A 848 -16.66 14.27 20.75
N ALA A 849 -15.40 13.83 20.69
CA ALA A 849 -14.46 13.95 21.80
C ALA A 849 -14.13 15.42 22.10
N PHE A 850 -14.07 16.26 21.06
CA PHE A 850 -13.84 17.70 21.18
C PHE A 850 -14.98 18.44 21.92
N LEU A 851 -16.23 17.98 21.79
CA LEU A 851 -17.37 18.55 22.54
C LEU A 851 -17.30 18.27 24.05
N GLY A 852 -16.41 17.35 24.47
CA GLY A 852 -16.14 17.04 25.86
C GLY A 852 -17.16 16.09 26.51
N PRO A 853 -17.03 15.81 27.82
CA PRO A 853 -17.91 14.90 28.54
C PRO A 853 -19.38 15.30 28.45
N SER A 854 -20.30 14.33 28.43
CA SER A 854 -21.74 14.59 28.32
C SER A 854 -22.25 15.57 29.39
N ASP A 855 -21.70 15.55 30.61
CA ASP A 855 -22.08 16.49 31.67
C ASP A 855 -21.72 17.94 31.35
N VAL A 856 -20.64 18.16 30.62
CA VAL A 856 -20.24 19.50 30.15
C VAL A 856 -21.18 19.94 29.03
N MET A 857 -21.47 19.04 28.09
CA MET A 857 -22.38 19.31 26.96
C MET A 857 -23.82 19.62 27.44
N ILE A 858 -24.31 18.93 28.48
CA ILE A 858 -25.65 19.14 29.06
C ILE A 858 -25.74 20.47 29.80
N ASN A 859 -24.70 20.85 30.53
CA ASN A 859 -24.66 22.06 31.36
C ASN A 859 -24.09 23.29 30.62
N ASP A 860 -23.99 23.24 29.29
CA ASP A 860 -23.49 24.35 28.49
C ASP A 860 -24.30 25.62 28.80
N ALA A 861 -23.66 26.57 29.47
CA ALA A 861 -24.28 27.73 30.07
C ALA A 861 -24.39 28.92 29.10
N ASP A 862 -24.01 28.76 27.82
CA ASP A 862 -24.07 29.86 26.86
C ASP A 862 -25.52 30.17 26.45
N PRO A 863 -26.08 31.34 26.85
CA PRO A 863 -27.45 31.75 26.51
C PRO A 863 -27.64 32.01 25.00
N ARG A 864 -26.54 32.05 24.22
CA ARG A 864 -26.57 32.19 22.75
C ARG A 864 -26.74 30.84 22.03
N SER A 865 -26.64 29.73 22.76
CA SER A 865 -26.76 28.36 22.21
C SER A 865 -28.21 27.83 22.20
N THR A 866 -29.13 28.49 22.92
CA THR A 866 -30.55 28.12 22.95
C THR A 866 -31.25 28.46 21.63
N ASN A 867 -31.61 27.42 20.88
CA ASN A 867 -32.37 27.53 19.63
C ASN A 867 -33.89 27.57 19.90
N LEU A 868 -34.72 27.70 18.85
CA LEU A 868 -36.21 27.75 18.92
C LEU A 868 -36.88 26.58 19.69
N THR A 869 -36.14 25.51 19.99
CA THR A 869 -36.61 24.36 20.77
C THR A 869 -36.39 24.50 22.29
N GLY A 870 -35.60 25.48 22.72
CA GLY A 870 -35.22 25.68 24.12
C GLY A 870 -34.06 24.80 24.61
N VAL A 871 -33.51 23.93 23.76
CA VAL A 871 -32.38 23.03 24.08
C VAL A 871 -31.33 23.09 22.97
N SER A 872 -30.06 23.35 23.32
CA SER A 872 -28.95 23.41 22.35
C SER A 872 -28.64 22.04 21.75
N ASP A 873 -28.02 22.02 20.56
CA ASP A 873 -27.65 20.76 19.89
C ASP A 873 -26.56 20.00 20.67
N SER A 874 -25.68 20.73 21.35
CA SER A 874 -24.68 20.19 22.27
C SER A 874 -25.37 19.48 23.45
N SER A 875 -26.34 20.15 24.08
CA SER A 875 -27.09 19.56 25.20
C SER A 875 -27.95 18.37 24.76
N ARG A 876 -28.55 18.40 23.56
CA ARG A 876 -29.26 17.24 22.99
C ARG A 876 -28.36 16.02 22.85
N SER A 877 -27.21 16.20 22.22
CA SER A 877 -26.22 15.14 22.00
C SER A 877 -25.67 14.62 23.34
N GLY A 878 -25.38 15.51 24.28
CA GLY A 878 -24.94 15.18 25.63
C GLY A 878 -25.96 14.34 26.41
N MET A 879 -27.25 14.73 26.40
CA MET A 879 -28.33 13.96 27.06
C MET A 879 -28.49 12.56 26.45
N LEU A 880 -28.35 12.45 25.13
CA LEU A 880 -28.51 11.18 24.41
C LEU A 880 -27.34 10.24 24.65
N MET A 881 -26.10 10.73 24.60
CA MET A 881 -24.91 9.92 24.91
C MET A 881 -24.93 9.47 26.37
N LYS A 882 -25.33 10.34 27.31
CA LYS A 882 -25.45 10.00 28.73
C LYS A 882 -26.57 8.98 29.01
N GLY A 883 -27.70 9.15 28.34
CA GLY A 883 -28.89 8.30 28.49
C GLY A 883 -28.85 6.98 27.72
N SER A 884 -27.86 6.77 26.84
CA SER A 884 -27.70 5.53 26.07
C SER A 884 -26.84 4.52 26.81
N ASP A 885 -27.08 3.24 26.53
CA ASP A 885 -26.30 2.11 27.07
C ASP A 885 -25.00 1.91 26.28
N VAL A 886 -25.03 2.19 24.97
CA VAL A 886 -23.87 2.14 24.06
C VAL A 886 -23.86 3.32 23.09
N ILE A 887 -22.66 3.66 22.62
CA ILE A 887 -22.42 4.66 21.57
C ILE A 887 -21.91 3.92 20.34
N ALA A 888 -22.63 3.96 19.23
CA ALA A 888 -22.24 3.35 17.97
C ALA A 888 -21.80 4.42 16.97
N LEU A 889 -20.70 4.16 16.24
CA LEU A 889 -20.11 5.13 15.31
C LEU A 889 -19.81 4.50 13.97
N ARG A 890 -20.06 5.23 12.88
CA ARG A 890 -19.65 4.87 11.51
C ARG A 890 -18.14 5.12 11.30
N GLN A 891 -17.30 4.49 12.12
CA GLN A 891 -15.83 4.65 12.18
C GLN A 891 -15.15 3.30 12.44
N SER A 892 -13.81 3.26 12.41
CA SER A 892 -13.01 2.06 12.69
C SER A 892 -11.82 2.36 13.61
N TYR A 893 -11.35 1.36 14.36
CA TYR A 893 -10.21 1.52 15.28
C TYR A 893 -8.91 1.82 14.56
N GLU A 894 -8.78 1.37 13.31
CA GLU A 894 -7.62 1.55 12.45
C GLU A 894 -7.43 3.01 12.00
N PHE A 895 -8.52 3.78 11.96
CA PHE A 895 -8.50 5.18 11.51
C PHE A 895 -8.54 6.18 12.68
N GLU A 896 -9.37 5.93 13.69
CA GLU A 896 -9.57 6.86 14.81
C GLU A 896 -9.47 6.19 16.19
N GLY A 897 -8.71 5.09 16.33
CA GLY A 897 -8.68 4.27 17.55
C GLY A 897 -8.39 5.04 18.84
N GLN A 898 -7.49 6.02 18.81
CA GLN A 898 -7.21 6.89 19.96
C GLN A 898 -8.40 7.77 20.37
N TRP A 899 -9.17 8.25 19.39
CA TRP A 899 -10.35 9.10 19.61
C TRP A 899 -11.56 8.28 20.05
N LEU A 900 -11.72 7.07 19.51
CA LEU A 900 -12.73 6.11 19.95
C LEU A 900 -12.51 5.71 21.42
N LYS A 901 -11.26 5.46 21.82
CA LYS A 901 -10.90 5.18 23.22
C LYS A 901 -11.15 6.38 24.12
N LEU A 902 -10.76 7.58 23.68
CA LEU A 902 -11.02 8.81 24.43
C LEU A 902 -12.54 9.05 24.61
N LEU A 903 -13.37 8.75 23.62
CA LEU A 903 -14.83 8.82 23.77
C LEU A 903 -15.38 7.85 24.83
N GLU A 904 -14.88 6.62 24.88
CA GLU A 904 -15.27 5.67 25.94
C GLU A 904 -14.94 6.24 27.33
N GLU A 905 -13.76 6.86 27.46
CA GLU A 905 -13.29 7.49 28.70
C GLU A 905 -14.10 8.74 29.07
N LEU A 906 -14.39 9.63 28.11
CA LEU A 906 -15.12 10.89 28.35
C LEU A 906 -16.58 10.66 28.72
N HIS A 907 -17.22 9.65 28.12
CA HIS A 907 -18.66 9.41 28.32
C HIS A 907 -18.94 8.24 29.25
N GLN A 908 -17.93 7.44 29.63
CA GLN A 908 -18.07 6.26 30.49
C GLN A 908 -19.11 5.27 29.92
N ARG A 909 -19.08 5.09 28.60
CA ARG A 909 -19.96 4.21 27.82
C ARG A 909 -19.13 3.41 26.83
N LYS A 910 -19.59 2.20 26.53
CA LYS A 910 -18.97 1.38 25.48
C LYS A 910 -19.19 2.04 24.12
N VAL A 911 -18.10 2.25 23.38
CA VAL A 911 -18.11 2.78 22.01
C VAL A 911 -17.89 1.63 21.05
N ILE A 912 -18.80 1.48 20.09
CA ILE A 912 -18.81 0.39 19.12
C ILE A 912 -18.58 0.99 17.72
N PRO A 913 -17.39 0.84 17.14
CA PRO A 913 -17.16 1.17 15.75
C PRO A 913 -17.87 0.14 14.84
N LEU A 914 -18.75 0.63 13.98
CA LEU A 914 -19.52 -0.16 13.02
C LEU A 914 -18.85 -0.25 11.63
N GLY A 915 -17.64 0.31 11.49
CA GLY A 915 -17.00 0.56 10.21
C GLY A 915 -17.68 1.69 9.43
N LEU A 916 -17.08 2.17 8.35
CA LEU A 916 -17.66 3.23 7.50
C LEU A 916 -18.88 2.78 6.64
N MET A 917 -19.54 1.66 6.93
CA MET A 917 -20.85 1.19 6.39
C MET A 917 -21.23 1.70 4.99
N PRO A 918 -20.60 1.17 3.94
CA PRO A 918 -20.86 1.63 2.58
C PRO A 918 -22.21 1.12 2.05
N PRO A 919 -22.96 1.92 1.29
CA PRO A 919 -24.27 1.50 0.79
C PRO A 919 -24.15 0.31 -0.16
N GLN A 920 -25.03 -0.69 0.01
CA GLN A 920 -25.11 -1.84 -0.89
C GLN A 920 -25.80 -1.46 -2.20
N VAL A 921 -25.17 -1.75 -3.36
CA VAL A 921 -25.76 -1.50 -4.68
C VAL A 921 -26.65 -2.68 -5.06
N GLU A 922 -27.96 -2.47 -5.02
CA GLU A 922 -28.94 -3.49 -5.42
C GLU A 922 -29.10 -3.56 -6.93
N LYS A 923 -28.99 -4.77 -7.49
CA LYS A 923 -29.30 -5.05 -8.90
C LYS A 923 -30.82 -5.17 -9.06
N ILE A 924 -31.44 -4.16 -9.66
CA ILE A 924 -32.87 -4.19 -10.00
C ILE A 924 -33.13 -5.29 -11.04
N SER A 925 -33.99 -6.25 -10.70
CA SER A 925 -34.37 -7.39 -11.54
C SER A 925 -35.26 -6.98 -12.73
N ALA A 926 -35.00 -7.55 -13.90
CA ALA A 926 -35.51 -7.14 -15.20
C ALA A 926 -36.97 -7.54 -15.55
N GLU A 927 -37.85 -7.81 -14.58
CA GLU A 927 -39.16 -8.44 -14.88
C GLU A 927 -40.42 -7.60 -14.60
N ALA A 928 -40.31 -6.30 -14.33
CA ALA A 928 -41.47 -5.41 -14.26
C ALA A 928 -41.30 -4.15 -15.15
N ARG A 929 -41.81 -4.22 -16.38
CA ARG A 929 -42.24 -3.03 -17.13
C ARG A 929 -43.68 -3.22 -17.60
N PRO A 930 -44.67 -2.50 -17.04
CA PRO A 930 -45.82 -2.05 -17.81
C PRO A 930 -45.40 -0.91 -18.74
N GLY A 931 -46.06 -0.86 -19.90
CA GLY A 931 -45.74 -0.02 -21.05
C GLY A 931 -46.02 1.48 -20.89
N PRO A 932 -45.85 2.24 -21.99
CA PRO A 932 -45.42 3.63 -21.97
C PRO A 932 -46.62 4.56 -21.80
N GLY A 933 -46.73 5.17 -20.62
CA GLY A 933 -47.72 6.19 -20.37
C GLY A 933 -47.54 6.85 -19.01
N HIS A 934 -46.72 7.90 -18.98
CA HIS A 934 -46.67 8.94 -17.94
C HIS A 934 -46.27 8.50 -16.52
N VAL A 935 -44.98 8.64 -16.20
CA VAL A 935 -44.53 9.12 -14.88
C VAL A 935 -43.36 10.07 -15.05
N ALA A 936 -43.40 11.13 -14.25
CA ALA A 936 -42.47 12.24 -14.11
C ALA A 936 -41.00 11.83 -13.85
N ALA A 937 -40.10 12.81 -14.03
CA ALA A 937 -38.70 12.77 -13.62
C ALA A 937 -38.50 12.04 -12.27
N GLN A 938 -37.66 11.01 -12.23
CA GLN A 938 -37.15 10.47 -10.96
C GLN A 938 -35.66 10.78 -10.87
N THR A 939 -35.43 11.84 -10.10
CA THR A 939 -34.17 12.36 -9.58
C THR A 939 -33.32 11.28 -8.91
N TRP A 940 -32.02 11.29 -9.20
CA TRP A 940 -31.02 10.79 -8.25
C TRP A 940 -31.23 11.56 -6.94
N PRO A 941 -31.44 10.90 -5.78
CA PRO A 941 -31.93 11.63 -4.62
C PRO A 941 -30.78 12.34 -3.90
N SER A 942 -31.06 13.55 -3.42
CA SER A 942 -30.11 14.58 -2.92
C SER A 942 -29.38 14.27 -1.62
N TRP A 943 -29.23 12.99 -1.24
CA TRP A 943 -28.72 12.58 0.07
C TRP A 943 -27.27 12.11 0.09
N ALA A 944 -26.70 11.78 -1.06
CA ALA A 944 -25.33 11.28 -1.17
C ALA A 944 -24.24 12.36 -0.94
N SER A 945 -24.63 13.61 -0.67
CA SER A 945 -23.73 14.77 -0.47
C SER A 945 -23.50 15.16 1.01
N ALA A 946 -23.93 14.35 1.98
CA ALA A 946 -23.94 14.73 3.40
C ALA A 946 -22.57 14.72 4.13
N SER A 947 -21.45 14.37 3.47
CA SER A 947 -20.11 14.34 4.07
C SER A 947 -19.13 15.37 3.48
N GLY A 948 -19.65 16.44 2.87
CA GLY A 948 -18.86 17.61 2.44
C GLY A 948 -18.66 18.66 3.57
N PRO A 949 -17.88 19.73 3.33
CA PRO A 949 -17.51 20.78 4.30
C PRO A 949 -18.69 21.53 4.98
N GLY A 950 -19.94 21.21 4.60
CA GLY A 950 -21.16 21.66 5.26
C GLY A 950 -21.33 21.16 6.70
N GLN A 951 -20.76 20.01 7.10
CA GLN A 951 -20.80 19.55 8.50
C GLN A 951 -19.94 20.43 9.43
N LEU A 952 -18.76 20.86 8.96
CA LEU A 952 -17.89 21.81 9.68
C LEU A 952 -18.51 23.22 9.70
N SER A 953 -19.10 23.68 8.59
CA SER A 953 -19.82 24.95 8.54
C SER A 953 -21.08 24.97 9.42
N TRP A 954 -21.78 23.84 9.56
CA TRP A 954 -22.93 23.70 10.45
C TRP A 954 -22.48 23.64 11.91
N ALA A 955 -21.50 22.81 12.26
CA ALA A 955 -20.94 22.68 13.61
C ALA A 955 -20.40 24.00 14.17
N VAL A 956 -19.69 24.78 13.34
CA VAL A 956 -19.13 26.09 13.70
C VAL A 956 -20.23 27.16 13.84
N SER A 957 -21.33 27.04 13.07
CA SER A 957 -22.50 27.93 13.17
C SER A 957 -23.37 27.64 14.40
N SER A 958 -23.47 26.38 14.83
CA SER A 958 -24.31 25.95 15.97
C SER A 958 -23.68 26.18 17.34
N LEU A 959 -22.37 26.46 17.41
CA LEU A 959 -21.61 26.76 18.63
C LEU A 959 -21.54 28.27 18.97
N GLY A 960 -22.29 29.13 18.26
CA GLY A 960 -22.42 30.56 18.61
C GLY A 960 -21.16 31.42 18.47
N LEU A 961 -20.06 30.91 17.89
CA LEU A 961 -18.81 31.65 17.71
C LEU A 961 -18.94 32.65 16.54
N GLN A 962 -19.40 33.87 16.83
CA GLN A 962 -19.29 34.99 15.90
C GLN A 962 -17.82 35.42 15.76
N LYS A 963 -17.36 35.58 14.50
CA LYS A 963 -16.11 36.29 14.18
C LYS A 963 -16.22 37.73 14.71
N GLY A 964 -15.53 38.02 15.81
CA GLY A 964 -15.33 39.38 16.30
C GLY A 964 -14.64 40.22 15.21
N GLN A 965 -15.30 41.29 14.78
CA GLN A 965 -14.69 42.35 14.00
C GLN A 965 -13.72 43.11 14.90
N GLY A 966 -12.42 42.87 14.75
CA GLY A 966 -11.35 43.58 15.45
C GLY A 966 -10.20 43.86 14.50
N THR A 967 -10.14 45.11 14.03
CA THR A 967 -9.07 45.69 13.21
C THR A 967 -7.72 45.64 13.94
N ILE A 968 -6.68 45.12 13.28
CA ILE A 968 -5.27 45.34 13.68
C ILE A 968 -4.76 46.55 12.87
N PRO A 969 -4.34 47.66 13.50
CA PRO A 969 -3.73 48.78 12.80
C PRO A 969 -2.23 48.55 12.60
N GLN A 970 -1.76 48.88 11.40
CA GLN A 970 -0.33 49.07 11.09
C GLN A 970 0.24 50.21 11.92
N ARG A 971 1.38 49.99 12.59
CA ARG A 971 2.36 51.05 12.80
C ARG A 971 3.78 50.50 12.95
N SER A 972 4.65 51.08 12.13
CA SER A 972 6.10 51.11 12.19
C SER A 972 6.61 51.68 13.51
N GLU A 973 7.66 51.09 14.07
CA GLU A 973 8.85 51.79 14.58
C GLU A 973 9.96 50.79 14.95
N GLU A 974 11.19 51.24 14.75
CA GLU A 974 12.46 50.51 14.86
C GLU A 974 12.92 50.29 16.32
N ILE A 975 14.11 49.69 16.42
CA ILE A 975 15.13 49.63 17.51
C ILE A 975 15.00 48.50 18.59
N PRO A 976 16.13 48.00 19.18
CA PRO A 976 16.64 46.65 18.93
C PRO A 976 17.03 45.87 20.22
N PHE A 977 17.64 44.67 20.05
CA PHE A 977 18.50 43.92 21.00
C PHE A 977 18.14 43.86 22.50
N GLY A 978 18.04 42.63 23.03
CA GLY A 978 18.44 42.36 24.42
C GLY A 978 17.77 41.17 25.10
N ALA A 979 18.55 40.09 25.24
CA ALA A 979 18.62 39.10 26.33
C ALA A 979 17.40 38.81 27.22
N GLY A 980 17.07 37.52 27.31
CA GLY A 980 16.20 36.90 28.30
C GLY A 980 16.01 35.43 28.00
#